data_AF-A0A1H5QFW5-F1
#
_entry.id   AF-A0A1H5QFW5-F1
#
_cell.length_a   1.000
_cell.length_b   1.000
_cell.length_c   1.000
_cell.angle_alpha   90.00
_cell.angle_beta   90.00
_cell.angle_gamma   90.00
#
_symmetry.space_group_name_H-M   'P 1'
#
loop_
_entity.id
_entity.type
_entity.pdbx_description
1 polymer ?
#
loop_
_entity_poly.entity_id
_entity_poly.type
_entity_poly.pdbx_seq_one_letter_code
_entity_poly.pdbx_strand_id
1 'polypeptide(L)'
;MDLRFERPEHKAELDNVLGPGIIEELLIKSFPGRTALHIRQLTPGLSGAAVLQVRPEKDDAQHPCVAKVGHSRDIRGEYERWQQFVQPYLSHGQMPDVMSPPVEAENGYAALVYKFYAANTLTEKLRGQANGKNSGAIAATLEQLFRILQIWHRSKRATYLDLITEEYPLSLEALDQFELTCRRFDLDPGGHVRAIWTEPAETLRQARAHLEATSHGDLHANNVLVGPGDELGIIDFLYTGKHHFLRDYSTFEADLVLRVLCPEELPGDALSELWDSLVPFYASPFAERADDLPYTEGPHQVIRNAVRTLRAAVWRRAERDVDEIPGYYLGLVRRMLRMSSRADGDLTEGQRRLGCRIVLTLATTLSELTGDSQSEGESTEVAALAAGVAADRQERSILDLESEAEVASGRLSVLWQPPGPSSAEIGLTDIASELRQLLPRHRRSLSVTFDRLIDAYPDPVGEEELYRVALKDLSKPLIEEINQRLVKLHTNRLPEFRVIQVVTPDQRPAWRISALDITTLLSRTPHDISIMEPVLRAAWSLYDAGSYTESLDLFLRVAGEISDGSLHLTRSELAVFFYYFSKCLLKLNMYSALVSCVEGPYRAFSDALCPQLETERLQIAGVLYRQQGVLTAAQACLDSAVEKLRLAAESASSPLAWRSLADACVLSAHPRLDAAVQSGGHLAGEIMLRDAESMHKQAREAFERYWSETGQPTHYEGRLAGTDAYLTVARSVVDHAGLEQADWRHATAQARRGFEPESERKPVGIVSGKAAFAAVKLAWARWELARDRSATSAAQAHLTEAAEVLQTVFQQPHNKVELGRRFEYRKLIALRRSVERLQEDLGADVDPDALTPII
;
A
#
# COMPACT_ATOMS: atom_id res chain seq x y z
N MET A 1 20.62 -12.37 35.99
CA MET A 1 21.55 -12.50 34.85
C MET A 1 22.21 -11.15 34.65
N ASP A 2 23.53 -11.14 34.41
CA ASP A 2 24.33 -9.94 34.19
C ASP A 2 24.38 -9.58 32.70
N LEU A 3 23.98 -8.36 32.31
CA LEU A 3 23.97 -7.91 30.92
C LEU A 3 25.09 -6.90 30.68
N ARG A 4 26.08 -7.30 29.88
CA ARG A 4 27.28 -6.53 29.59
C ARG A 4 27.21 -5.98 28.18
N PHE A 5 26.67 -4.77 28.05
CA PHE A 5 26.71 -4.04 26.79
C PHE A 5 28.15 -3.62 26.48
N GLU A 6 28.58 -3.79 25.23
CA GLU A 6 29.91 -3.35 24.78
C GLU A 6 30.09 -1.84 24.96
N ARG A 7 28.99 -1.10 24.79
CA ARG A 7 28.89 0.34 25.02
C ARG A 7 27.74 0.63 25.98
N PRO A 8 27.98 1.21 27.17
CA PRO A 8 26.91 1.51 28.14
C PRO A 8 25.79 2.39 27.59
N GLU A 9 26.10 3.32 26.68
CA GLU A 9 25.14 4.23 26.05
C GLU A 9 24.08 3.52 25.21
N HIS A 10 24.41 2.40 24.57
CA HIS A 10 23.43 1.62 23.79
C HIS A 10 22.30 1.08 24.68
N LYS A 11 22.59 0.77 25.94
CA LYS A 11 21.53 0.36 26.88
C LYS A 11 20.53 1.50 27.11
N ALA A 12 21.04 2.72 27.33
CA ALA A 12 20.19 3.89 27.55
C ALA A 12 19.37 4.22 26.30
N GLU A 13 19.94 4.10 25.10
CA GLU A 13 19.22 4.25 23.84
C GLU A 13 18.09 3.22 23.69
N LEU A 14 18.36 1.96 23.99
CA LEU A 14 17.34 0.90 23.95
C LEU A 14 16.25 1.11 25.00
N ASP A 15 16.61 1.54 26.21
CA ASP A 15 15.66 1.88 27.27
C ASP A 15 14.79 3.08 26.87
N ASN A 16 15.32 4.04 26.12
CA ASN A 16 14.56 5.19 25.61
C ASN A 16 13.56 4.79 24.51
N VAL A 17 13.92 3.82 23.66
CA VAL A 17 13.08 3.40 22.53
C VAL A 17 12.03 2.38 22.95
N LEU A 18 12.44 1.36 23.69
CA LEU A 18 11.56 0.26 24.09
C LEU A 18 10.83 0.60 25.39
N GLY A 19 11.53 1.25 26.33
CA GLY A 19 11.15 1.45 27.72
C GLY A 19 12.14 0.77 28.67
N PRO A 20 12.28 1.28 29.91
CA PRO A 20 13.28 0.78 30.86
C PRO A 20 12.98 -0.67 31.28
N GLY A 21 14.01 -1.54 31.23
CA GLY A 21 13.92 -2.90 31.77
C GLY A 21 13.43 -3.97 30.78
N ILE A 22 12.89 -3.56 29.63
CA ILE A 22 12.26 -4.48 28.66
C ILE A 22 13.29 -5.32 27.97
N ILE A 23 14.42 -4.70 27.58
CA ILE A 23 15.49 -5.44 26.92
C ILE A 23 16.05 -6.51 27.85
N GLU A 24 16.15 -6.21 29.15
CA GLU A 24 16.56 -7.16 30.17
C GLU A 24 15.57 -8.31 30.32
N GLU A 25 14.28 -7.99 30.46
CA GLU A 25 13.22 -8.99 30.57
C GLU A 25 13.25 -9.97 29.39
N LEU A 26 13.28 -9.44 28.16
CA LEU A 26 13.27 -10.24 26.94
C LEU A 26 14.52 -11.12 26.83
N LEU A 27 15.72 -10.57 27.06
CA LEU A 27 16.95 -11.34 26.99
C LEU A 27 17.05 -12.39 28.11
N ILE A 28 16.55 -12.10 29.33
CA ILE A 28 16.47 -13.09 30.42
C ILE A 28 15.59 -14.27 30.01
N LYS A 29 14.43 -13.99 29.42
CA LYS A 29 13.50 -15.02 28.97
C LYS A 29 14.04 -15.80 27.75
N SER A 30 14.72 -15.15 26.81
CA SER A 30 15.29 -15.78 25.62
C SER A 30 16.52 -16.65 25.91
N PHE A 31 17.26 -16.39 26.99
CA PHE A 31 18.48 -17.11 27.36
C PHE A 31 18.39 -17.70 28.78
N PRO A 32 17.44 -18.62 29.04
CA PRO A 32 17.24 -19.18 30.37
C PRO A 32 18.49 -19.92 30.86
N GLY A 33 18.81 -19.75 32.15
CA GLY A 33 19.95 -20.41 32.79
C GLY A 33 21.32 -19.75 32.55
N ARG A 34 21.40 -18.66 31.77
CA ARG A 34 22.65 -17.92 31.57
C ARG A 34 22.95 -16.99 32.74
N THR A 35 24.22 -16.97 33.16
CA THR A 35 24.67 -16.08 34.24
C THR A 35 24.97 -14.69 33.73
N ALA A 36 25.52 -14.56 32.52
CA ALA A 36 25.72 -13.28 31.86
C ALA A 36 25.59 -13.35 30.33
N LEU A 37 25.30 -12.22 29.70
CA LEU A 37 25.30 -12.02 28.25
C LEU A 37 26.17 -10.81 27.88
N HIS A 38 27.00 -10.95 26.86
CA HIS A 38 27.65 -9.80 26.20
C HIS A 38 26.80 -9.35 25.02
N ILE A 39 26.51 -8.05 24.95
CA ILE A 39 25.56 -7.49 23.97
C ILE A 39 26.26 -6.40 23.17
N ARG A 40 26.21 -6.50 21.85
CA ARG A 40 26.60 -5.44 20.91
C ARG A 40 25.40 -5.11 20.02
N GLN A 41 25.05 -3.85 19.89
CA GLN A 41 24.04 -3.42 18.91
C GLN A 41 24.68 -3.44 17.53
N LEU A 42 24.03 -4.08 16.56
CA LEU A 42 24.53 -4.18 15.19
C LEU A 42 24.07 -2.98 14.36
N THR A 43 22.75 -2.77 14.29
CA THR A 43 22.15 -1.64 13.58
C THR A 43 20.80 -1.26 14.19
N PRO A 44 20.47 0.05 14.28
CA PRO A 44 19.09 0.47 14.41
C PRO A 44 18.35 0.17 13.10
N GLY A 45 17.35 -0.72 13.13
CA GLY A 45 16.56 -1.04 11.95
C GLY A 45 15.56 0.09 11.61
N LEU A 46 15.26 0.26 10.32
CA LEU A 46 14.20 1.17 9.83
C LEU A 46 12.82 0.85 10.42
N SER A 47 12.59 -0.42 10.79
CA SER A 47 11.38 -0.91 11.44
C SER A 47 11.22 -0.43 12.89
N GLY A 48 12.22 0.24 13.45
CA GLY A 48 12.26 0.61 14.87
C GLY A 48 12.62 -0.57 15.79
N ALA A 49 12.86 -1.76 15.23
CA ALA A 49 13.39 -2.89 15.97
C ALA A 49 14.90 -2.75 16.20
N ALA A 50 15.35 -3.16 17.38
CA ALA A 50 16.76 -3.27 17.72
C ALA A 50 17.30 -4.63 17.26
N VAL A 51 18.46 -4.63 16.59
CA VAL A 51 19.18 -5.85 16.22
C VAL A 51 20.46 -5.94 17.03
N LEU A 52 20.58 -7.01 17.82
CA LEU A 52 21.62 -7.19 18.82
C LEU A 52 22.41 -8.47 18.53
N GLN A 53 23.73 -8.38 18.53
CA GLN A 53 24.60 -9.54 18.69
C GLN A 53 24.64 -9.90 20.18
N VAL A 54 24.31 -11.15 20.51
CA VAL A 54 24.28 -11.66 21.88
C VAL A 54 25.25 -12.82 22.01
N ARG A 55 26.17 -12.73 22.96
CA ARG A 55 27.14 -13.79 23.29
C ARG A 55 26.96 -14.22 24.75
N PRO A 56 26.35 -15.40 25.00
CA PRO A 56 26.24 -15.94 26.35
C PRO A 56 27.61 -16.23 26.99
N GLU A 57 27.78 -15.93 28.28
CA GLU A 57 28.98 -16.27 29.06
C GLU A 57 28.87 -17.73 29.56
N LYS A 58 29.89 -18.56 29.28
CA LYS A 58 30.12 -19.91 29.84
C LYS A 58 29.02 -20.97 29.64
N ASP A 59 28.91 -21.46 28.41
CA ASP A 59 28.89 -22.91 28.13
C ASP A 59 29.56 -23.12 26.77
N ASP A 60 30.50 -24.05 26.67
CA ASP A 60 31.28 -24.36 25.45
C ASP A 60 30.42 -24.71 24.21
N ALA A 61 29.10 -24.82 24.36
CA ALA A 61 28.19 -25.29 23.32
C ALA A 61 27.34 -24.18 22.65
N GLN A 62 27.25 -22.96 23.19
CA GLN A 62 26.42 -21.91 22.57
C GLN A 62 27.25 -20.88 21.81
N HIS A 63 27.13 -20.94 20.49
CA HIS A 63 27.66 -19.93 19.58
C HIS A 63 26.96 -18.58 19.79
N PRO A 64 27.64 -17.46 19.57
CA PRO A 64 26.99 -16.16 19.55
C PRO A 64 25.85 -16.14 18.52
N CYS A 65 24.81 -15.37 18.82
CA CYS A 65 23.58 -15.32 18.05
C CYS A 65 23.15 -13.87 17.82
N VAL A 66 22.10 -13.67 17.02
CA VAL A 66 21.48 -12.36 16.77
C VAL A 66 20.09 -12.36 17.39
N ALA A 67 19.78 -11.38 18.21
CA ALA A 67 18.45 -11.15 18.76
C ALA A 67 17.85 -9.89 18.13
N LYS A 68 16.66 -10.01 17.53
CA LYS A 68 15.86 -8.88 17.07
C LYS A 68 14.76 -8.59 18.08
N VAL A 69 14.67 -7.35 18.54
CA VAL A 69 13.73 -6.91 19.58
C VAL A 69 12.86 -5.79 19.03
N GLY A 70 11.55 -5.94 19.09
CA GLY A 70 10.59 -4.99 18.54
C GLY A 70 9.18 -5.24 19.04
N HIS A 71 8.19 -4.58 18.43
CA HIS A 71 6.80 -4.75 18.84
C HIS A 71 6.33 -6.20 18.60
N SER A 72 5.61 -6.80 19.54
CA SER A 72 5.26 -8.23 19.51
C SER A 72 4.53 -8.64 18.24
N ARG A 73 3.65 -7.77 17.73
CA ARG A 73 2.94 -8.00 16.47
C ARG A 73 3.89 -8.24 15.29
N ASP A 74 4.93 -7.42 15.18
CA ASP A 74 5.85 -7.44 14.05
C ASP A 74 6.81 -8.62 14.17
N ILE A 75 7.35 -8.85 15.37
CA ILE A 75 8.23 -10.00 15.65
C ILE A 75 7.50 -11.33 15.43
N ARG A 76 6.22 -11.42 15.82
CA ARG A 76 5.40 -12.61 15.55
C ARG A 76 5.14 -12.80 14.06
N GLY A 77 4.75 -11.73 13.36
CA GLY A 77 4.54 -11.78 11.91
C GLY A 77 5.80 -12.17 11.14
N GLU A 78 6.96 -11.70 11.61
CA GLU A 78 8.26 -12.12 11.07
C GLU A 78 8.54 -13.61 11.30
N TYR A 79 8.31 -14.12 12.52
CA TYR A 79 8.49 -15.54 12.81
C TYR A 79 7.57 -16.43 11.97
N GLU A 80 6.30 -16.06 11.84
CA GLU A 80 5.32 -16.77 11.01
C GLU A 80 5.77 -16.84 9.55
N ARG A 81 6.26 -15.72 8.99
CA ARG A 81 6.79 -15.66 7.63
C ARG A 81 8.09 -16.43 7.47
N TRP A 82 8.98 -16.40 8.46
CA TRP A 82 10.18 -17.24 8.47
C TRP A 82 9.81 -18.72 8.43
N GLN A 83 8.88 -19.18 9.26
CA GLN A 83 8.42 -20.57 9.26
C GLN A 83 7.82 -20.97 7.91
N GLN A 84 6.98 -20.10 7.34
CA GLN A 84 6.29 -20.39 6.09
C GLN A 84 7.22 -20.37 4.87
N PHE A 85 8.13 -19.41 4.80
CA PHE A 85 8.87 -19.10 3.57
C PHE A 85 10.38 -19.34 3.64
N VAL A 86 10.99 -19.41 4.83
CA VAL A 86 12.46 -19.54 4.97
C VAL A 86 12.85 -20.90 5.52
N GLN A 87 12.17 -21.37 6.57
CA GLN A 87 12.42 -22.65 7.23
C GLN A 87 12.51 -23.85 6.25
N PRO A 88 11.67 -23.96 5.18
CA PRO A 88 11.77 -25.05 4.21
C PRO A 88 13.12 -25.13 3.48
N TYR A 89 13.92 -24.06 3.50
CA TYR A 89 15.20 -23.97 2.79
C TYR A 89 16.43 -24.12 3.68
N LEU A 90 16.29 -24.27 5.01
CA LEU A 90 17.41 -24.37 5.96
C LEU A 90 18.39 -25.51 5.64
N SER A 91 17.89 -26.63 5.10
CA SER A 91 18.71 -27.79 4.70
C SER A 91 19.75 -27.49 3.63
N HIS A 92 19.63 -26.36 2.93
CA HIS A 92 20.57 -25.95 1.89
C HIS A 92 21.71 -25.06 2.43
N GLY A 93 21.79 -24.85 3.74
CA GLY A 93 22.97 -24.38 4.45
C GLY A 93 23.47 -23.01 4.03
N GLN A 94 22.84 -21.95 4.55
CA GLN A 94 23.29 -20.55 4.50
C GLN A 94 22.31 -19.56 5.16
N MET A 95 21.11 -20.01 5.53
CA MET A 95 20.11 -19.17 6.19
C MET A 95 20.24 -19.28 7.71
N PRO A 96 20.16 -18.16 8.45
CA PRO A 96 20.04 -18.19 9.89
C PRO A 96 18.81 -19.00 10.32
N ASP A 97 19.04 -20.02 11.15
CA ASP A 97 17.96 -20.75 11.82
C ASP A 97 17.41 -19.90 12.97
N VAL A 98 16.14 -20.09 13.35
CA VAL A 98 15.55 -19.44 14.52
C VAL A 98 15.62 -20.38 15.71
N MET A 99 16.22 -19.93 16.81
CA MET A 99 16.48 -20.77 17.98
C MET A 99 15.22 -21.15 18.75
N SER A 100 14.22 -20.27 18.78
CA SER A 100 12.96 -20.49 19.49
C SER A 100 11.85 -19.59 18.93
N PRO A 101 10.57 -19.91 19.20
CA PRO A 101 9.48 -18.95 18.98
C PRO A 101 9.73 -17.61 19.67
N PRO A 102 9.06 -16.52 19.23
CA PRO A 102 9.14 -15.21 19.86
C PRO A 102 8.90 -15.27 21.36
N VAL A 103 9.76 -14.57 22.10
CA VAL A 103 9.64 -14.39 23.55
C VAL A 103 9.01 -13.03 23.80
N GLU A 104 7.91 -12.98 24.55
CA GLU A 104 7.14 -11.74 24.74
C GLU A 104 7.34 -11.15 26.16
N ALA A 105 7.36 -9.82 26.21
CA ALA A 105 7.27 -9.01 27.41
C ALA A 105 5.81 -8.55 27.63
N GLU A 106 5.48 -8.18 28.87
CA GLU A 106 4.09 -7.83 29.26
C GLU A 106 3.55 -6.58 28.54
N ASN A 107 4.44 -5.73 28.04
CA ASN A 107 4.11 -4.43 27.46
C ASN A 107 4.00 -4.43 25.93
N GLY A 108 3.88 -5.60 25.30
CA GLY A 108 3.66 -5.71 23.86
C GLY A 108 4.93 -5.62 23.01
N TYR A 109 6.11 -5.88 23.60
CA TYR A 109 7.36 -6.13 22.87
C TYR A 109 7.74 -7.60 22.89
N ALA A 110 8.49 -8.04 21.89
CA ALA A 110 9.01 -9.40 21.80
C ALA A 110 10.43 -9.45 21.26
N ALA A 111 11.09 -10.59 21.46
CA ALA A 111 12.41 -10.91 20.94
C ALA A 111 12.38 -12.19 20.09
N LEU A 112 13.07 -12.17 18.97
CA LEU A 112 13.32 -13.32 18.08
C LEU A 112 14.82 -13.55 17.95
N VAL A 113 15.29 -14.78 18.16
CA VAL A 113 16.72 -15.10 18.21
C VAL A 113 17.12 -15.99 17.04
N TYR A 114 18.02 -15.50 16.19
CA TYR A 114 18.61 -16.24 15.07
C TYR A 114 19.96 -16.84 15.47
N LYS A 115 20.17 -18.09 15.07
CA LYS A 115 21.42 -18.83 15.21
C LYS A 115 22.44 -18.41 14.14
N PHE A 116 22.93 -17.18 14.25
CA PHE A 116 23.94 -16.62 13.36
C PHE A 116 24.91 -15.73 14.14
N TYR A 117 26.22 -15.89 13.90
CA TYR A 117 27.23 -15.01 14.49
C TYR A 117 27.53 -13.88 13.52
N ALA A 118 26.90 -12.73 13.71
CA ALA A 118 27.17 -11.54 12.92
C ALA A 118 28.31 -10.73 13.52
N ALA A 119 29.41 -10.56 12.80
CA ALA A 119 30.48 -9.64 13.16
C ALA A 119 30.14 -8.19 12.79
N ASN A 120 29.54 -8.00 11.60
CA ASN A 120 29.17 -6.71 11.02
C ASN A 120 27.88 -6.85 10.19
N THR A 121 27.35 -5.73 9.71
CA THR A 121 26.34 -5.73 8.63
C THR A 121 27.01 -5.74 7.25
N LEU A 122 26.24 -6.09 6.22
CA LEU A 122 26.72 -6.04 4.84
C LEU A 122 27.00 -4.60 4.41
N THR A 123 26.25 -3.62 4.92
CA THR A 123 26.53 -2.18 4.71
C THR A 123 27.93 -1.81 5.16
N GLU A 124 28.31 -2.18 6.39
CA GLU A 124 29.65 -1.92 6.94
C GLU A 124 30.74 -2.60 6.11
N LYS A 125 30.54 -3.87 5.73
CA LYS A 125 31.48 -4.62 4.89
C LYS A 125 31.66 -3.97 3.51
N LEU A 126 30.56 -3.66 2.82
CA LEU A 126 30.60 -3.07 1.48
C LEU A 126 31.21 -1.67 1.50
N ARG A 127 30.89 -0.84 2.51
CA ARG A 127 31.55 0.47 2.71
C ARG A 127 33.04 0.31 2.97
N GLY A 128 33.46 -0.62 3.82
CA GLY A 128 34.88 -0.92 4.07
C GLY A 128 35.62 -1.34 2.79
N GLN A 129 35.03 -2.23 2.00
CA GLN A 129 35.59 -2.66 0.72
C GLN A 129 35.62 -1.51 -0.31
N ALA A 130 34.59 -0.66 -0.34
CA ALA A 130 34.51 0.48 -1.24
C ALA A 130 35.57 1.54 -0.92
N ASN A 131 35.76 1.84 0.36
CA ASN A 131 36.83 2.72 0.84
C ASN A 131 38.22 2.17 0.49
N GLY A 132 38.38 0.84 0.55
CA GLY A 132 39.58 0.14 0.07
C GLY A 132 39.68 0.02 -1.45
N LYS A 133 38.73 0.58 -2.23
CA LYS A 133 38.61 0.47 -3.69
C LYS A 133 38.65 -0.97 -4.20
N ASN A 134 38.17 -1.93 -3.40
CA ASN A 134 38.24 -3.36 -3.70
C ASN A 134 36.95 -3.84 -4.37
N SER A 135 36.77 -3.48 -5.65
CA SER A 135 35.58 -3.87 -6.42
C SER A 135 35.44 -5.39 -6.60
N GLY A 136 36.55 -6.13 -6.62
CA GLY A 136 36.53 -7.59 -6.70
C GLY A 136 35.93 -8.24 -5.45
N ALA A 137 36.28 -7.75 -4.26
CA ALA A 137 35.68 -8.23 -3.01
C ALA A 137 34.19 -7.89 -2.89
N ILE A 138 33.78 -6.72 -3.39
CA ILE A 138 32.35 -6.36 -3.48
C ILE A 138 31.63 -7.32 -4.41
N ALA A 139 32.16 -7.55 -5.61
CA ALA A 139 31.56 -8.48 -6.57
C ALA A 139 31.41 -9.88 -5.97
N ALA A 140 32.46 -10.43 -5.34
CA ALA A 140 32.41 -11.73 -4.70
C ALA A 140 31.36 -11.80 -3.57
N THR A 141 31.24 -10.73 -2.78
CA THR A 141 30.25 -10.63 -1.69
C THR A 141 28.81 -10.60 -2.24
N LEU A 142 28.57 -9.83 -3.31
CA LEU A 142 27.26 -9.78 -3.98
C LEU A 142 26.90 -11.11 -4.64
N GLU A 143 27.86 -11.78 -5.27
CA GLU A 143 27.65 -13.11 -5.86
C GLU A 143 27.29 -14.17 -4.81
N GLN A 144 27.92 -14.10 -3.63
CA GLN A 144 27.57 -14.95 -2.49
C GLN A 144 26.12 -14.68 -2.04
N LEU A 145 25.72 -13.42 -1.87
CA LEU A 145 24.34 -13.04 -1.50
C LEU A 145 23.32 -13.58 -2.52
N PHE A 146 23.54 -13.36 -3.81
CA PHE A 146 22.56 -13.81 -4.81
C PHE A 146 22.57 -15.32 -5.05
N ARG A 147 23.65 -16.02 -4.68
CA ARG A 147 23.68 -17.49 -4.63
C ARG A 147 22.77 -18.02 -3.52
N ILE A 148 22.81 -17.38 -2.35
CA ILE A 148 21.94 -17.68 -1.20
C ILE A 148 20.46 -17.51 -1.60
N LEU A 149 20.13 -16.37 -2.22
CA LEU A 149 18.77 -16.06 -2.66
C LEU A 149 18.28 -16.91 -3.83
N GLN A 150 19.20 -17.46 -4.65
CA GLN A 150 18.83 -18.29 -5.80
C GLN A 150 17.93 -19.46 -5.39
N ILE A 151 18.12 -20.00 -4.18
CA ILE A 151 17.32 -21.12 -3.66
C ILE A 151 15.86 -20.72 -3.47
N TRP A 152 15.60 -19.53 -2.92
CA TRP A 152 14.24 -18.99 -2.75
C TRP A 152 13.60 -18.69 -4.09
N HIS A 153 14.39 -18.11 -5.00
CA HIS A 153 13.92 -17.74 -6.32
C HIS A 153 13.58 -18.98 -7.17
N ARG A 154 14.17 -20.16 -6.92
CA ARG A 154 13.86 -21.38 -7.69
C ARG A 154 12.41 -21.84 -7.57
N SER A 155 11.66 -21.45 -6.53
CA SER A 155 10.25 -21.83 -6.37
C SER A 155 9.31 -21.01 -7.27
N LYS A 156 9.56 -20.99 -8.59
CA LYS A 156 8.76 -20.22 -9.53
C LYS A 156 7.35 -20.80 -9.65
N ARG A 157 6.34 -19.96 -9.53
CA ARG A 157 4.97 -20.23 -9.97
C ARG A 157 4.58 -19.15 -10.98
N ALA A 158 3.97 -19.55 -12.09
CA ALA A 158 3.41 -18.60 -13.03
C ALA A 158 2.13 -18.03 -12.41
N THR A 159 2.14 -16.74 -12.09
CA THR A 159 0.99 -16.01 -11.56
C THR A 159 0.97 -14.61 -12.17
N TYR A 160 -0.17 -13.93 -12.10
CA TYR A 160 -0.22 -12.53 -12.50
C TYR A 160 0.14 -11.68 -11.28
N LEU A 161 1.44 -11.49 -11.02
CA LEU A 161 1.93 -10.54 -10.03
C LEU A 161 2.71 -9.44 -10.73
N ASP A 162 2.12 -8.26 -10.77
CA ASP A 162 2.75 -7.09 -11.35
C ASP A 162 3.65 -6.41 -10.31
N LEU A 163 4.96 -6.33 -10.59
CA LEU A 163 5.95 -5.63 -9.75
C LEU A 163 5.56 -4.15 -9.54
N ILE A 164 4.76 -3.61 -10.45
CA ILE A 164 4.27 -2.24 -10.48
C ILE A 164 3.26 -2.03 -9.35
N THR A 165 2.08 -2.63 -9.44
CA THR A 165 0.94 -2.21 -8.61
C THR A 165 0.85 -2.86 -7.25
N GLU A 166 1.36 -4.08 -7.09
CA GLU A 166 1.13 -4.85 -5.86
C GLU A 166 2.29 -4.72 -4.87
N GLU A 167 3.52 -4.54 -5.35
CA GLU A 167 4.72 -4.61 -4.51
C GLU A 167 5.24 -3.24 -4.03
N TYR A 168 4.96 -2.19 -4.79
CA TYR A 168 5.34 -0.81 -4.46
C TYR A 168 4.15 0.13 -4.61
N PRO A 169 3.11 0.02 -3.76
CA PRO A 169 2.05 1.00 -3.73
C PRO A 169 2.66 2.35 -3.35
N LEU A 170 2.62 3.29 -4.27
CA LEU A 170 3.07 4.66 -4.06
C LEU A 170 1.86 5.54 -4.21
N SER A 171 1.58 6.32 -3.17
CA SER A 171 0.51 7.30 -3.20
C SER A 171 0.84 8.39 -4.22
N LEU A 172 -0.20 9.02 -4.77
CA LEU A 172 -0.02 10.25 -5.56
C LEU A 172 0.75 11.31 -4.76
N GLU A 173 0.54 11.35 -3.44
CA GLU A 173 1.32 12.18 -2.52
C GLU A 173 2.83 11.90 -2.61
N ALA A 174 3.26 10.64 -2.61
CA ALA A 174 4.69 10.32 -2.71
C ALA A 174 5.28 10.69 -4.09
N LEU A 175 4.48 10.64 -5.15
CA LEU A 175 4.86 11.16 -6.47
C LEU A 175 4.96 12.70 -6.45
N ASP A 176 3.99 13.39 -5.85
CA ASP A 176 4.02 14.84 -5.72
C ASP A 176 5.23 15.30 -4.89
N GLN A 177 5.54 14.60 -3.78
CA GLN A 177 6.74 14.83 -2.98
C GLN A 177 8.03 14.59 -3.77
N PHE A 178 8.05 13.58 -4.63
CA PHE A 178 9.17 13.34 -5.52
C PHE A 178 9.36 14.51 -6.51
N GLU A 179 8.28 14.95 -7.18
CA GLU A 179 8.33 16.07 -8.12
C GLU A 179 8.77 17.38 -7.45
N LEU A 180 8.27 17.66 -6.24
CA LEU A 180 8.72 18.78 -5.42
C LEU A 180 10.21 18.67 -5.08
N THR A 181 10.68 17.47 -4.76
CA THR A 181 12.09 17.19 -4.48
C THR A 181 12.95 17.42 -5.73
N CYS A 182 12.51 16.98 -6.92
CA CYS A 182 13.17 17.26 -8.19
C CYS A 182 13.29 18.77 -8.45
N ARG A 183 12.19 19.52 -8.32
CA ARG A 183 12.18 20.98 -8.50
C ARG A 183 13.13 21.69 -7.54
N ARG A 184 13.25 21.21 -6.29
CA ARG A 184 14.21 21.73 -5.30
C ARG A 184 15.66 21.58 -5.75
N PHE A 185 15.95 20.61 -6.62
CA PHE A 185 17.28 20.34 -7.15
C PHE A 185 17.51 20.89 -8.57
N ASP A 186 16.61 21.75 -9.04
CA ASP A 186 16.57 22.26 -10.42
C ASP A 186 16.54 21.13 -11.45
N LEU A 187 15.86 20.02 -11.11
CA LEU A 187 15.60 18.91 -12.01
C LEU A 187 14.17 19.03 -12.53
N ASP A 188 13.99 18.97 -13.84
CA ASP A 188 12.66 18.87 -14.43
C ASP A 188 12.15 17.44 -14.27
N PRO A 189 11.10 17.20 -13.45
CA PRO A 189 10.53 15.86 -13.35
C PRO A 189 9.94 15.36 -14.67
N GLY A 190 9.67 16.27 -15.61
CA GLY A 190 9.04 15.98 -16.90
C GLY A 190 7.62 15.41 -16.76
N GLY A 191 6.98 15.14 -17.90
CA GLY A 191 5.74 14.37 -17.94
C GLY A 191 5.96 12.87 -17.77
N HIS A 192 7.19 12.37 -18.00
CA HIS A 192 7.51 10.94 -18.13
C HIS A 192 7.35 10.15 -16.83
N VAL A 193 7.84 10.68 -15.70
CA VAL A 193 7.72 9.98 -14.40
C VAL A 193 6.26 9.81 -14.04
N ARG A 194 5.46 10.87 -14.23
CA ARG A 194 4.02 10.82 -14.00
C ARG A 194 3.33 9.92 -15.01
N ALA A 195 3.69 9.95 -16.29
CA ALA A 195 3.10 9.07 -17.32
C ALA A 195 3.31 7.58 -17.01
N ILE A 196 4.55 7.17 -16.73
CA ILE A 196 4.89 5.78 -16.29
C ILE A 196 4.13 5.39 -15.02
N TRP A 197 3.71 6.37 -14.22
CA TRP A 197 3.01 6.16 -12.97
C TRP A 197 1.49 6.09 -13.11
N THR A 198 0.90 7.05 -13.83
CA THR A 198 -0.55 7.31 -13.89
C THR A 198 -1.21 6.71 -15.10
N GLU A 199 -0.49 6.55 -16.22
CA GLU A 199 -1.06 5.83 -17.34
C GLU A 199 -1.28 4.39 -16.87
N PRO A 200 -2.52 3.89 -16.93
CA PRO A 200 -2.85 2.58 -16.39
C PRO A 200 -1.85 1.61 -16.96
N ALA A 201 -1.24 0.86 -16.05
CA ALA A 201 -0.31 -0.18 -16.39
C ALA A 201 -0.87 -1.13 -17.46
N GLU A 202 -2.14 -1.09 -17.88
CA GLU A 202 -2.70 -1.73 -19.08
C GLU A 202 -1.76 -1.82 -20.29
N THR A 203 -1.08 -0.74 -20.70
CA THR A 203 -0.14 -0.79 -21.84
C THR A 203 1.12 -1.62 -21.53
N LEU A 204 1.53 -1.67 -20.26
CA LEU A 204 2.63 -2.49 -19.74
C LEU A 204 2.18 -3.91 -19.27
N ARG A 205 0.92 -4.07 -18.87
CA ARG A 205 0.23 -5.26 -18.32
C ARG A 205 -0.18 -6.23 -19.41
N GLN A 206 -0.34 -5.75 -20.64
CA GLN A 206 -0.49 -6.62 -21.81
C GLN A 206 0.71 -7.58 -21.97
N ALA A 207 1.82 -7.34 -21.25
CA ALA A 207 2.96 -8.23 -21.17
C ALA A 207 2.84 -9.29 -20.04
N ARG A 208 2.06 -10.35 -20.31
CA ARG A 208 2.30 -11.75 -19.89
C ARG A 208 2.22 -12.09 -18.39
N ALA A 209 2.11 -13.39 -18.10
CA ALA A 209 2.12 -13.93 -16.74
C ALA A 209 3.53 -13.78 -16.14
N HIS A 210 3.63 -13.09 -15.02
CA HIS A 210 4.88 -12.92 -14.30
C HIS A 210 5.24 -14.17 -13.48
N LEU A 211 6.50 -14.25 -13.06
CA LEU A 211 6.97 -15.36 -12.23
C LEU A 211 7.04 -14.94 -10.77
N GLU A 212 6.20 -15.54 -9.96
CA GLU A 212 6.23 -15.41 -8.51
C GLU A 212 7.27 -16.36 -7.93
N ALA A 213 8.04 -15.88 -6.95
CA ALA A 213 8.92 -16.71 -6.15
C ALA A 213 8.89 -16.29 -4.68
N THR A 214 9.45 -17.12 -3.80
CA THR A 214 9.75 -16.63 -2.45
C THR A 214 10.78 -15.51 -2.57
N SER A 215 10.50 -14.35 -1.99
CA SER A 215 11.42 -13.21 -1.93
C SER A 215 11.41 -12.62 -0.52
N HIS A 216 12.52 -11.97 -0.17
CA HIS A 216 12.68 -11.28 1.10
C HIS A 216 11.65 -10.17 1.30
N GLY A 217 11.28 -9.48 0.21
CA GLY A 217 10.27 -8.41 0.18
C GLY A 217 10.80 -7.03 0.57
N ASP A 218 11.81 -6.97 1.45
CA ASP A 218 12.52 -5.73 1.82
C ASP A 218 14.04 -5.96 1.91
N LEU A 219 14.63 -6.51 0.83
CA LEU A 219 16.05 -6.83 0.82
C LEU A 219 16.91 -5.56 0.69
N HIS A 220 17.58 -5.19 1.77
CA HIS A 220 18.56 -4.10 1.81
C HIS A 220 19.81 -4.53 2.58
N ALA A 221 20.93 -3.82 2.45
CA ALA A 221 22.22 -4.29 3.00
C ALA A 221 22.24 -4.38 4.53
N ASN A 222 21.46 -3.58 5.25
CA ASN A 222 21.32 -3.73 6.71
C ASN A 222 20.56 -5.00 7.15
N ASN A 223 19.80 -5.65 6.26
CA ASN A 223 19.11 -6.92 6.53
C ASN A 223 19.99 -8.14 6.20
N VAL A 224 21.24 -7.90 5.80
CA VAL A 224 22.23 -8.94 5.58
C VAL A 224 23.36 -8.73 6.58
N LEU A 225 23.62 -9.76 7.37
CA LEU A 225 24.68 -9.80 8.36
C LEU A 225 25.88 -10.56 7.80
N VAL A 226 27.07 -10.21 8.28
CA VAL A 226 28.33 -10.83 7.87
C VAL A 226 29.00 -11.41 9.10
N GLY A 227 29.28 -12.71 9.08
CA GLY A 227 30.05 -13.37 10.12
C GLY A 227 31.56 -13.23 9.96
N PRO A 228 32.35 -13.69 10.94
CA PRO A 228 33.82 -13.55 10.97
C PRO A 228 34.55 -14.24 9.81
N GLY A 229 33.96 -15.27 9.20
CA GLY A 229 34.50 -15.99 8.05
C GLY A 229 33.91 -15.54 6.73
N ASP A 230 33.36 -14.31 6.68
CA ASP A 230 32.64 -13.76 5.53
C ASP A 230 31.38 -14.53 5.13
N GLU A 231 30.84 -15.39 6.01
CA GLU A 231 29.51 -15.95 5.86
C GLU A 231 28.44 -14.87 5.88
N LEU A 232 27.40 -14.99 5.05
CA LEU A 232 26.28 -14.06 5.01
C LEU A 232 25.06 -14.69 5.67
N GLY A 233 24.33 -13.90 6.45
CA GLY A 233 23.07 -14.30 7.09
C GLY A 233 22.00 -13.26 6.85
N ILE A 234 20.86 -13.66 6.28
CA ILE A 234 19.73 -12.76 6.01
C ILE A 234 18.80 -12.76 7.24
N ILE A 235 18.30 -11.59 7.63
CA ILE A 235 17.33 -11.39 8.74
C ILE A 235 16.24 -10.41 8.30
N ASP A 236 15.24 -10.16 9.15
CA ASP A 236 14.09 -9.28 8.86
C ASP A 236 13.08 -9.86 7.86
N PHE A 237 12.48 -10.97 8.22
CA PHE A 237 11.50 -11.68 7.39
C PHE A 237 10.08 -11.13 7.49
N LEU A 238 9.87 -9.95 8.11
CA LEU A 238 8.54 -9.36 8.26
C LEU A 238 7.86 -9.11 6.92
N TYR A 239 8.62 -8.85 5.86
CA TYR A 239 8.10 -8.66 4.51
C TYR A 239 8.31 -9.86 3.59
N THR A 240 8.89 -10.95 4.09
CA THR A 240 9.12 -12.15 3.28
C THR A 240 7.80 -12.77 2.88
N GLY A 241 7.73 -13.22 1.64
CA GLY A 241 6.49 -13.72 1.05
C GLY A 241 6.69 -14.20 -0.36
N LYS A 242 5.56 -14.33 -1.06
CA LYS A 242 5.56 -14.60 -2.48
C LYS A 242 5.44 -13.28 -3.23
N HIS A 243 6.45 -13.00 -4.04
CA HIS A 243 6.58 -11.75 -4.76
C HIS A 243 7.10 -12.03 -6.17
N HIS A 244 7.04 -11.01 -7.02
CA HIS A 244 7.76 -11.07 -8.29
C HIS A 244 9.25 -11.36 -8.05
N PHE A 245 9.81 -12.32 -8.78
CA PHE A 245 11.17 -12.85 -8.55
C PHE A 245 12.32 -11.84 -8.73
N LEU A 246 12.03 -10.61 -9.19
CA LEU A 246 12.98 -9.52 -9.43
C LEU A 246 12.85 -8.39 -8.38
N ARG A 247 11.91 -8.52 -7.43
CA ARG A 247 11.69 -7.55 -6.36
C ARG A 247 12.93 -7.35 -5.48
N ASP A 248 13.54 -8.43 -5.02
CA ASP A 248 14.73 -8.37 -4.17
C ASP A 248 15.91 -7.69 -4.88
N TYR A 249 16.06 -7.91 -6.18
CA TYR A 249 17.14 -7.31 -6.97
C TYR A 249 16.94 -5.80 -7.15
N SER A 250 15.73 -5.36 -7.51
CA SER A 250 15.42 -3.93 -7.66
C SER A 250 15.48 -3.19 -6.32
N THR A 251 14.99 -3.82 -5.23
CA THR A 251 15.09 -3.27 -3.87
C THR A 251 16.54 -3.08 -3.46
N PHE A 252 17.36 -4.12 -3.66
CA PHE A 252 18.74 -4.11 -3.23
C PHE A 252 19.63 -3.20 -4.08
N GLU A 253 19.39 -3.07 -5.40
CA GLU A 253 20.12 -2.09 -6.22
C GLU A 253 19.86 -0.66 -5.75
N ALA A 254 18.61 -0.31 -5.47
CA ALA A 254 18.27 1.02 -4.97
C ALA A 254 18.98 1.33 -3.65
N ASP A 255 19.00 0.37 -2.70
CA ASP A 255 19.70 0.52 -1.42
C ASP A 255 21.22 0.58 -1.58
N LEU A 256 21.78 -0.30 -2.42
CA LEU A 256 23.21 -0.38 -2.71
C LEU A 256 23.73 0.94 -3.27
N VAL A 257 23.02 1.51 -4.26
CA VAL A 257 23.42 2.75 -4.92
C VAL A 257 23.21 3.96 -4.01
N LEU A 258 22.04 4.08 -3.37
CA LEU A 258 21.68 5.31 -2.67
C LEU A 258 22.18 5.38 -1.23
N ARG A 259 22.27 4.25 -0.50
CA ARG A 259 22.67 4.24 0.92
C ARG A 259 24.04 3.65 1.19
N VAL A 260 24.41 2.59 0.48
CA VAL A 260 25.64 1.84 0.79
C VAL A 260 26.85 2.48 0.13
N LEU A 261 26.80 2.67 -1.18
CA LEU A 261 27.96 3.05 -1.98
C LEU A 261 28.04 4.54 -2.29
N CYS A 262 26.92 5.27 -2.29
CA CYS A 262 26.94 6.73 -2.38
C CYS A 262 27.39 7.32 -1.03
N PRO A 263 28.56 7.98 -0.97
CA PRO A 263 29.04 8.60 0.27
C PRO A 263 28.01 9.60 0.81
N GLU A 264 27.87 9.64 2.14
CA GLU A 264 26.91 10.52 2.83
C GLU A 264 27.22 11.99 2.55
N GLU A 265 28.51 12.33 2.49
CA GLU A 265 29.04 13.66 2.19
C GLU A 265 29.79 13.64 0.85
N LEU A 266 29.06 13.82 -0.25
CA LEU A 266 29.67 14.13 -1.54
C LEU A 266 29.57 15.64 -1.81
N PRO A 267 30.71 16.32 -2.03
CA PRO A 267 30.73 17.63 -2.68
C PRO A 267 29.91 17.61 -3.99
N GLY A 268 29.29 18.74 -4.35
CA GLY A 268 28.35 18.80 -5.47
C GLY A 268 28.97 18.48 -6.83
N ASP A 269 30.25 18.76 -7.02
CA ASP A 269 31.08 18.38 -8.17
C ASP A 269 31.30 16.87 -8.22
N ALA A 270 31.73 16.24 -7.12
CA ALA A 270 31.92 14.80 -7.03
C ALA A 270 30.61 14.01 -7.24
N LEU A 271 29.48 14.55 -6.80
CA LEU A 271 28.16 13.98 -7.09
C LEU A 271 27.81 14.07 -8.59
N SER A 272 28.22 15.14 -9.25
CA SER A 272 28.00 15.33 -10.69
C SER A 272 28.88 14.39 -11.50
N GLU A 273 30.15 14.21 -11.13
CA GLU A 273 31.04 13.20 -11.72
C GLU A 273 30.52 11.77 -11.52
N LEU A 274 30.04 11.45 -10.31
CA LEU A 274 29.39 10.17 -10.04
C LEU A 274 28.19 9.97 -10.97
N TRP A 275 27.34 10.98 -11.08
CA TRP A 275 26.18 10.95 -11.96
C TRP A 275 26.56 10.73 -13.42
N ASP A 276 27.46 11.54 -13.96
CA ASP A 276 27.92 11.45 -15.35
C ASP A 276 28.51 10.06 -15.65
N SER A 277 29.11 9.43 -14.64
CA SER A 277 29.55 8.03 -14.74
C SER A 277 28.38 7.02 -14.70
N LEU A 278 27.28 7.29 -13.99
CA LEU A 278 26.16 6.35 -13.91
C LEU A 278 25.15 6.53 -15.06
N VAL A 279 25.03 7.72 -15.67
CA VAL A 279 24.04 8.00 -16.72
C VAL A 279 24.06 6.97 -17.84
N PRO A 280 25.20 6.66 -18.49
CA PRO A 280 25.19 5.72 -19.61
C PRO A 280 24.63 4.35 -19.21
N PHE A 281 24.85 3.95 -17.95
CA PHE A 281 24.41 2.69 -17.39
C PHE A 281 22.90 2.62 -17.12
N TYR A 282 22.28 3.76 -16.83
CA TYR A 282 20.84 3.87 -16.62
C TYR A 282 20.08 4.26 -17.90
N ALA A 283 20.72 4.97 -18.81
CA ALA A 283 20.19 5.33 -20.13
C ALA A 283 20.20 4.15 -21.11
N SER A 284 20.94 3.07 -20.80
CA SER A 284 21.03 1.88 -21.64
C SER A 284 20.68 0.59 -20.88
N PRO A 285 19.41 0.43 -20.45
CA PRO A 285 18.98 -0.70 -19.63
C PRO A 285 19.18 -2.07 -20.31
N PHE A 286 19.29 -2.10 -21.64
CA PHE A 286 19.42 -3.33 -22.42
C PHE A 286 20.76 -3.51 -23.14
N ALA A 287 21.59 -2.46 -23.29
CA ALA A 287 22.67 -2.51 -24.26
C ALA A 287 23.93 -3.26 -23.80
N GLU A 288 23.99 -3.79 -22.58
CA GLU A 288 25.25 -4.34 -22.09
C GLU A 288 25.07 -5.72 -21.45
N ARG A 289 25.63 -6.72 -22.14
CA ARG A 289 26.37 -7.75 -21.40
C ARG A 289 27.39 -6.99 -20.55
N ALA A 290 27.43 -7.29 -19.26
CA ALA A 290 28.31 -6.69 -18.27
C ALA A 290 29.79 -6.49 -18.74
N ASP A 291 30.22 -7.31 -19.70
CA ASP A 291 31.59 -7.37 -20.18
C ASP A 291 31.97 -6.23 -21.15
N ASP A 292 31.01 -5.54 -21.77
CA ASP A 292 31.28 -4.57 -22.85
C ASP A 292 31.57 -3.13 -22.36
N LEU A 293 31.40 -2.87 -21.06
CA LEU A 293 31.68 -1.55 -20.46
C LEU A 293 33.18 -1.30 -20.30
N PRO A 294 33.71 -0.15 -20.79
CA PRO A 294 35.10 0.20 -20.56
C PRO A 294 35.37 0.38 -19.07
N TYR A 295 36.41 -0.30 -18.58
CA TYR A 295 36.90 -0.17 -17.21
C TYR A 295 37.49 1.24 -17.01
N THR A 296 36.78 2.11 -16.29
CA THR A 296 37.25 3.46 -15.95
C THR A 296 37.80 3.48 -14.53
N GLU A 297 39.08 3.80 -14.33
CA GLU A 297 39.66 3.97 -13.00
C GLU A 297 39.00 5.12 -12.22
N GLY A 298 38.68 4.93 -10.94
CA GLY A 298 38.16 6.00 -10.08
C GLY A 298 37.27 5.54 -8.92
N PRO A 299 36.88 6.45 -8.00
CA PRO A 299 36.00 6.11 -6.89
C PRO A 299 34.62 5.59 -7.35
N HIS A 300 34.12 6.08 -8.49
CA HIS A 300 32.84 5.65 -9.07
C HIS A 300 32.87 4.25 -9.68
N GLN A 301 34.07 3.73 -9.96
CA GLN A 301 34.27 2.38 -10.51
C GLN A 301 33.75 1.30 -9.58
N VAL A 302 33.90 1.50 -8.28
CA VAL A 302 33.40 0.57 -7.28
C VAL A 302 31.88 0.42 -7.41
N ILE A 303 31.17 1.55 -7.53
CA ILE A 303 29.72 1.58 -7.68
C ILE A 303 29.33 0.90 -8.98
N ARG A 304 29.92 1.32 -10.11
CA ARG A 304 29.68 0.71 -11.42
C ARG A 304 29.87 -0.81 -11.40
N ASN A 305 30.98 -1.30 -10.84
CA ASN A 305 31.26 -2.73 -10.76
C ASN A 305 30.26 -3.48 -9.87
N ALA A 306 29.84 -2.87 -8.75
CA ALA A 306 28.85 -3.46 -7.88
C ALA A 306 27.48 -3.60 -8.56
N VAL A 307 27.00 -2.53 -9.21
CA VAL A 307 25.74 -2.55 -9.96
C VAL A 307 25.83 -3.52 -11.15
N ARG A 308 26.97 -3.56 -11.85
CA ARG A 308 27.22 -4.53 -12.91
C ARG A 308 27.12 -5.97 -12.41
N THR A 309 27.75 -6.31 -11.29
CA THR A 309 27.65 -7.66 -10.70
C THR A 309 26.23 -8.02 -10.33
N LEU A 310 25.47 -7.07 -9.75
CA LEU A 310 24.06 -7.24 -9.43
C LEU A 310 23.24 -7.50 -10.70
N ARG A 311 23.39 -6.67 -11.72
CA ARG A 311 22.67 -6.85 -13.00
C ARG A 311 23.07 -8.12 -13.73
N ALA A 312 24.32 -8.56 -13.65
CA ALA A 312 24.70 -9.88 -14.15
C ALA A 312 23.95 -11.01 -13.42
N ALA A 313 23.68 -10.86 -12.12
CA ALA A 313 22.82 -11.80 -11.39
C ALA A 313 21.35 -11.72 -11.83
N VAL A 314 20.82 -10.52 -12.12
CA VAL A 314 19.49 -10.32 -12.72
C VAL A 314 19.41 -11.00 -14.08
N TRP A 315 20.38 -10.78 -14.95
CA TRP A 315 20.44 -11.38 -16.28
C TRP A 315 20.48 -12.89 -16.24
N ARG A 316 21.41 -13.49 -15.47
CA ARG A 316 21.46 -14.96 -15.27
C ARG A 316 20.14 -15.52 -14.75
N ARG A 317 19.42 -14.72 -13.97
CA ARG A 317 18.13 -15.09 -13.41
C ARG A 317 16.99 -14.97 -14.42
N ALA A 318 17.05 -13.96 -15.29
CA ALA A 318 16.10 -13.64 -16.35
C ALA A 318 16.45 -14.29 -17.70
N GLU A 319 17.53 -15.06 -17.83
CA GLU A 319 17.97 -15.71 -19.08
C GLU A 319 16.87 -16.54 -19.78
N ARG A 320 15.87 -17.00 -19.02
CA ARG A 320 14.72 -17.72 -19.58
C ARG A 320 13.53 -16.83 -19.93
N ASP A 321 13.51 -15.60 -19.41
CA ASP A 321 12.37 -14.69 -19.32
C ASP A 321 12.84 -13.23 -19.54
N VAL A 322 13.51 -12.94 -20.68
CA VAL A 322 14.07 -11.60 -21.01
C VAL A 322 13.01 -10.51 -21.00
N ASP A 323 11.74 -10.87 -21.24
CA ASP A 323 10.58 -9.99 -21.18
C ASP A 323 10.33 -9.39 -19.79
N GLU A 324 10.95 -9.94 -18.73
CA GLU A 324 10.81 -9.46 -17.34
C GLU A 324 11.78 -8.33 -16.99
N ILE A 325 12.76 -8.04 -17.87
CA ILE A 325 13.77 -6.99 -17.65
C ILE A 325 13.13 -5.59 -17.58
N PRO A 326 12.18 -5.19 -18.46
CA PRO A 326 11.41 -3.97 -18.27
C PRO A 326 10.75 -3.90 -16.88
N GLY A 327 10.18 -5.02 -16.42
CA GLY A 327 9.57 -5.14 -15.09
C GLY A 327 10.56 -4.80 -13.98
N TYR A 328 11.77 -5.36 -14.03
CA TYR A 328 12.83 -5.03 -13.08
C TYR A 328 13.20 -3.55 -13.06
N TYR A 329 13.39 -2.91 -14.22
CA TYR A 329 13.72 -1.48 -14.29
C TYR A 329 12.60 -0.61 -13.77
N LEU A 330 11.35 -1.00 -14.02
CA LEU A 330 10.21 -0.31 -13.47
C LEU A 330 10.16 -0.44 -11.95
N GLY A 331 10.37 -1.64 -11.39
CA GLY A 331 10.52 -1.81 -9.94
C GLY A 331 11.64 -0.95 -9.35
N LEU A 332 12.75 -0.84 -10.06
CA LEU A 332 13.88 0.00 -9.66
C LEU A 332 13.51 1.49 -9.62
N VAL A 333 12.85 2.00 -10.66
CA VAL A 333 12.30 3.36 -10.71
C VAL A 333 11.40 3.59 -9.51
N ARG A 334 10.45 2.69 -9.24
CA ARG A 334 9.48 2.83 -8.15
C ARG A 334 10.15 2.87 -6.78
N ARG A 335 11.11 1.97 -6.54
CA ARG A 335 11.84 1.93 -5.28
C ARG A 335 12.71 3.18 -5.09
N MET A 336 13.48 3.58 -6.11
CA MET A 336 14.33 4.77 -6.01
C MET A 336 13.52 6.05 -5.86
N LEU A 337 12.36 6.15 -6.52
CA LEU A 337 11.43 7.26 -6.36
C LEU A 337 10.95 7.34 -4.92
N ARG A 338 10.47 6.23 -4.34
CA ARG A 338 10.04 6.16 -2.94
C ARG A 338 11.14 6.58 -1.97
N MET A 339 12.37 6.10 -2.18
CA MET A 339 13.50 6.46 -1.33
C MET A 339 13.84 7.95 -1.46
N SER A 340 13.72 8.52 -2.67
CA SER A 340 14.05 9.91 -2.95
C SER A 340 12.97 10.90 -2.50
N SER A 341 11.70 10.49 -2.42
CA SER A 341 10.54 11.33 -2.10
C SER A 341 10.36 11.70 -0.62
N ARG A 342 11.40 11.51 0.21
CA ARG A 342 11.41 11.64 1.69
C ARG A 342 10.58 10.60 2.45
N ALA A 343 9.84 9.71 1.78
CA ALA A 343 9.02 8.71 2.46
C ALA A 343 9.84 7.73 3.34
N ASP A 344 11.08 7.40 2.93
CA ASP A 344 11.92 6.39 3.61
C ASP A 344 13.11 7.00 4.42
N GLY A 345 12.98 8.25 4.91
CA GLY A 345 13.70 8.82 6.09
C GLY A 345 15.21 9.10 6.02
N ASP A 346 16.01 8.30 5.32
CA ASP A 346 17.43 8.11 5.69
C ASP A 346 18.45 8.57 4.65
N LEU A 347 18.01 9.24 3.58
CA LEU A 347 18.95 9.73 2.56
C LEU A 347 19.50 11.13 2.93
N THR A 348 20.77 11.37 2.60
CA THR A 348 21.32 12.74 2.59
C THR A 348 20.76 13.53 1.40
N GLU A 349 21.00 14.84 1.39
CA GLU A 349 20.58 15.68 0.25
C GLU A 349 21.23 15.26 -1.07
N GLY A 350 22.53 14.94 -1.04
CA GLY A 350 23.26 14.45 -2.22
C GLY A 350 22.72 13.10 -2.72
N GLN A 351 22.43 12.17 -1.81
CA GLN A 351 21.84 10.88 -2.14
C GLN A 351 20.44 11.02 -2.75
N ARG A 352 19.59 11.92 -2.21
CA ARG A 352 18.27 12.22 -2.81
C ARG A 352 18.39 12.80 -4.20
N ARG A 353 19.31 13.76 -4.39
CA ARG A 353 19.55 14.37 -5.71
C ARG A 353 20.00 13.34 -6.73
N LEU A 354 20.90 12.42 -6.35
CA LEU A 354 21.32 11.30 -7.19
C LEU A 354 20.14 10.38 -7.54
N GLY A 355 19.33 10.01 -6.55
CA GLY A 355 18.14 9.18 -6.75
C GLY A 355 17.13 9.82 -7.69
N CYS A 356 16.85 11.12 -7.55
CA CYS A 356 16.02 11.87 -8.50
C CYS A 356 16.55 11.80 -9.93
N ARG A 357 17.85 12.03 -10.13
CA ARG A 357 18.47 11.95 -11.46
C ARG A 357 18.35 10.55 -12.08
N ILE A 358 18.66 9.50 -11.30
CA ILE A 358 18.55 8.11 -11.79
C ILE A 358 17.10 7.79 -12.19
N VAL A 359 16.12 8.16 -11.35
CA VAL A 359 14.69 7.95 -11.64
C VAL A 359 14.30 8.66 -12.92
N LEU A 360 14.73 9.90 -13.14
CA LEU A 360 14.41 10.65 -14.34
C LEU A 360 14.99 10.02 -15.60
N THR A 361 16.27 9.63 -15.57
CA THR A 361 16.89 8.95 -16.71
C THR A 361 16.21 7.62 -17.02
N LEU A 362 15.98 6.79 -16.01
CA LEU A 362 15.27 5.52 -16.20
C LEU A 362 13.84 5.74 -16.74
N ALA A 363 13.12 6.73 -16.23
CA ALA A 363 11.76 7.05 -16.69
C ALA A 363 11.74 7.56 -18.13
N THR A 364 12.69 8.42 -18.52
CA THR A 364 12.82 8.87 -19.91
C THR A 364 13.10 7.68 -20.83
N THR A 365 14.10 6.85 -20.50
CA THR A 365 14.46 5.70 -21.31
C THR A 365 13.33 4.69 -21.43
N LEU A 366 12.63 4.36 -20.33
CA LEU A 366 11.46 3.49 -20.38
C LEU A 366 10.33 4.10 -21.21
N SER A 367 10.12 5.42 -21.13
CA SER A 367 9.11 6.09 -21.96
C SER A 367 9.46 5.99 -23.44
N GLU A 368 10.70 6.24 -23.83
CA GLU A 368 11.18 6.10 -25.22
C GLU A 368 10.98 4.67 -25.74
N LEU A 369 11.33 3.67 -24.94
CA LEU A 369 11.16 2.25 -25.28
C LEU A 369 9.69 1.83 -25.44
N THR A 370 8.77 2.50 -24.74
CA THR A 370 7.33 2.17 -24.78
C THR A 370 6.55 3.04 -25.78
N GLY A 371 7.00 4.27 -26.02
CA GLY A 371 6.27 5.34 -26.70
C GLY A 371 6.23 5.25 -28.23
N ASP A 372 7.17 4.53 -28.86
CA ASP A 372 7.26 4.49 -30.34
C ASP A 372 6.36 3.45 -31.02
N SER A 373 5.60 2.69 -30.26
CA SER A 373 4.70 1.65 -30.80
C SER A 373 3.44 2.18 -31.51
N GLN A 374 3.21 3.50 -31.54
CA GLN A 374 2.14 4.12 -32.34
C GLN A 374 2.60 4.77 -33.65
N SER A 375 3.91 4.77 -33.95
CA SER A 375 4.37 5.03 -35.32
C SER A 375 4.45 3.68 -36.06
N GLU A 376 3.64 3.49 -37.11
CA GLU A 376 3.44 2.20 -37.81
C GLU A 376 4.70 1.66 -38.57
N GLY A 377 5.93 2.03 -38.20
CA GLY A 377 7.15 1.74 -38.98
C GLY A 377 8.34 1.08 -38.27
N GLU A 378 8.49 1.16 -36.94
CA GLU A 378 9.80 0.90 -36.28
C GLU A 378 9.77 -0.12 -35.12
N SER A 379 8.85 -1.08 -35.14
CA SER A 379 8.81 -2.21 -34.18
C SER A 379 10.05 -3.15 -34.25
N THR A 380 10.98 -2.90 -35.17
CA THR A 380 12.10 -3.80 -35.46
C THR A 380 13.27 -3.74 -34.47
N GLU A 381 13.56 -2.64 -33.77
CA GLU A 381 14.79 -2.56 -32.97
C GLU A 381 14.74 -3.30 -31.62
N VAL A 382 13.67 -3.13 -30.83
CA VAL A 382 13.50 -3.89 -29.57
C VAL A 382 13.30 -5.38 -29.86
N ALA A 383 12.55 -5.69 -30.93
CA ALA A 383 12.40 -7.06 -31.42
C ALA A 383 13.72 -7.62 -31.99
N ALA A 384 14.57 -6.82 -32.64
CA ALA A 384 15.89 -7.24 -33.13
C ALA A 384 16.89 -7.44 -32.00
N LEU A 385 16.83 -6.65 -30.92
CA LEU A 385 17.66 -6.86 -29.73
C LEU A 385 17.27 -8.18 -29.03
N ALA A 386 15.97 -8.41 -28.84
CA ALA A 386 15.45 -9.67 -28.29
C ALA A 386 15.71 -10.86 -29.23
N ALA A 387 15.61 -10.66 -30.55
CA ALA A 387 15.86 -11.70 -31.55
C ALA A 387 17.36 -12.01 -31.70
N GLY A 388 18.26 -11.04 -31.53
CA GLY A 388 19.71 -11.26 -31.51
C GLY A 388 20.13 -12.14 -30.34
N VAL A 389 19.52 -11.93 -29.17
CA VAL A 389 19.69 -12.80 -27.99
C VAL A 389 19.08 -14.20 -28.23
N ALA A 390 17.95 -14.28 -28.94
CA ALA A 390 17.31 -15.55 -29.30
C ALA A 390 18.03 -16.34 -30.42
N ALA A 391 18.76 -15.67 -31.33
CA ALA A 391 19.52 -16.30 -32.40
C ALA A 391 20.81 -16.97 -31.87
N ASP A 392 21.54 -16.30 -30.98
CA ASP A 392 22.72 -16.86 -30.26
C ASP A 392 22.28 -18.07 -29.37
N ARG A 393 21.02 -18.06 -28.89
CA ARG A 393 20.38 -19.17 -28.15
C ARG A 393 20.12 -20.40 -29.04
N GLN A 394 19.74 -20.20 -30.30
CA GLN A 394 19.46 -21.29 -31.21
C GLN A 394 20.76 -21.98 -31.66
N GLU A 395 21.84 -21.22 -31.86
CA GLU A 395 23.14 -21.75 -32.27
C GLU A 395 23.79 -22.62 -31.17
N ARG A 396 23.67 -22.22 -29.89
CA ARG A 396 24.16 -23.03 -28.76
C ARG A 396 23.27 -24.22 -28.41
N SER A 397 21.95 -24.07 -28.53
CA SER A 397 21.00 -25.18 -28.30
C SER A 397 21.08 -26.25 -29.40
N ILE A 398 21.42 -25.88 -30.65
CA ILE A 398 21.63 -26.83 -31.74
C ILE A 398 22.90 -27.66 -31.49
N LEU A 399 23.98 -27.03 -31.00
CA LEU A 399 25.22 -27.73 -30.64
C LEU A 399 25.04 -28.73 -29.48
N ASP A 400 24.14 -28.44 -28.53
CA ASP A 400 23.82 -29.36 -27.43
C ASP A 400 22.85 -30.49 -27.86
N LEU A 401 21.90 -30.22 -28.77
CA LEU A 401 20.88 -31.16 -29.24
C LEU A 401 21.34 -32.11 -30.34
N GLU A 402 22.33 -31.74 -31.15
CA GLU A 402 22.93 -32.62 -32.17
C GLU A 402 23.69 -33.81 -31.57
N SER A 403 23.99 -33.79 -30.26
CA SER A 403 24.58 -34.95 -29.56
C SER A 403 23.56 -36.02 -29.13
N GLU A 404 22.25 -35.71 -29.12
CA GLU A 404 21.22 -36.62 -28.57
C GLU A 404 20.23 -37.18 -29.60
N ALA A 405 20.24 -36.73 -30.85
CA ALA A 405 19.16 -37.01 -31.82
C ALA A 405 19.49 -38.03 -32.94
N GLU A 406 20.45 -38.93 -32.75
CA GLU A 406 20.85 -39.91 -33.78
C GLU A 406 20.18 -41.31 -33.68
N VAL A 407 19.06 -41.45 -32.95
CA VAL A 407 18.36 -42.74 -32.84
C VAL A 407 16.84 -42.61 -33.10
N ALA A 408 16.42 -43.23 -34.20
CA ALA A 408 15.08 -43.72 -34.56
C ALA A 408 14.16 -42.83 -35.43
N SER A 409 14.09 -43.20 -36.72
CA SER A 409 13.04 -42.78 -37.66
C SER A 409 12.46 -43.96 -38.45
N GLY A 410 11.15 -43.90 -38.77
CA GLY A 410 10.41 -44.77 -39.73
C GLY A 410 8.87 -44.73 -39.49
N ARG A 411 8.06 -44.00 -40.30
CA ARG A 411 7.18 -44.40 -41.46
C ARG A 411 6.14 -45.51 -41.13
N LEU A 412 4.82 -45.49 -41.43
CA LEU A 412 4.00 -45.03 -42.58
C LEU A 412 2.47 -44.91 -42.23
N SER A 413 1.72 -44.34 -43.19
CA SER A 413 0.30 -43.91 -43.37
C SER A 413 -0.79 -45.03 -43.55
N VAL A 414 -2.14 -44.83 -43.40
CA VAL A 414 -3.15 -44.38 -44.43
C VAL A 414 -4.65 -44.65 -43.98
N LEU A 415 -5.58 -43.70 -44.31
CA LEU A 415 -7.04 -43.67 -44.70
C LEU A 415 -8.32 -44.14 -43.90
N TRP A 416 -9.31 -43.21 -43.90
CA TRP A 416 -10.77 -43.26 -44.25
C TRP A 416 -11.91 -43.09 -43.19
N GLN A 417 -13.00 -42.40 -43.60
CA GLN A 417 -14.17 -41.86 -42.85
C GLN A 417 -15.53 -42.56 -43.22
N PRO A 418 -16.75 -42.02 -42.93
CA PRO A 418 -17.64 -42.21 -41.75
C PRO A 418 -19.04 -42.80 -42.16
N PRO A 419 -20.08 -42.88 -41.28
CA PRO A 419 -21.05 -41.75 -41.10
C PRO A 419 -21.74 -41.66 -39.70
N GLY A 420 -22.42 -40.53 -39.42
CA GLY A 420 -23.31 -40.30 -38.24
C GLY A 420 -24.75 -40.81 -38.45
N PRO A 421 -25.82 -40.26 -37.79
CA PRO A 421 -25.90 -39.23 -36.74
C PRO A 421 -26.87 -39.58 -35.56
N SER A 422 -26.93 -38.75 -34.52
CA SER A 422 -28.16 -38.06 -34.07
C SER A 422 -27.92 -37.30 -32.75
N SER A 423 -28.69 -36.23 -32.60
CA SER A 423 -28.47 -35.06 -31.75
C SER A 423 -29.24 -35.16 -30.43
N ALA A 424 -28.52 -35.12 -29.29
CA ALA A 424 -28.94 -34.49 -28.03
C ALA A 424 -27.89 -34.75 -26.94
N GLU A 425 -26.74 -34.07 -26.96
CA GLU A 425 -25.82 -34.03 -25.80
C GLU A 425 -24.80 -32.91 -25.98
N ILE A 426 -25.03 -31.79 -25.30
CA ILE A 426 -24.10 -30.65 -25.25
C ILE A 426 -23.39 -30.71 -23.90
N GLY A 427 -22.07 -30.90 -23.94
CA GLY A 427 -21.18 -31.02 -22.77
C GLY A 427 -19.97 -31.91 -23.06
N LEU A 428 -20.20 -33.08 -23.67
CA LEU A 428 -19.14 -34.07 -23.97
C LEU A 428 -18.67 -34.01 -25.44
N THR A 429 -19.53 -33.57 -26.36
CA THR A 429 -19.25 -33.53 -27.80
C THR A 429 -18.16 -32.52 -28.17
N ASP A 430 -18.11 -31.37 -27.49
CA ASP A 430 -17.11 -30.33 -27.75
C ASP A 430 -15.71 -30.74 -27.26
N ILE A 431 -15.64 -31.39 -26.10
CA ILE A 431 -14.41 -31.95 -25.53
C ILE A 431 -13.92 -33.12 -26.40
N ALA A 432 -14.82 -34.02 -26.80
CA ALA A 432 -14.50 -35.13 -27.70
C ALA A 432 -14.08 -34.66 -29.10
N SER A 433 -14.65 -33.55 -29.60
CA SER A 433 -14.26 -32.93 -30.88
C SER A 433 -12.84 -32.38 -30.83
N GLU A 434 -12.49 -31.61 -29.79
CA GLU A 434 -11.12 -31.09 -29.63
C GLU A 434 -10.10 -32.22 -29.40
N LEU A 435 -10.44 -33.22 -28.59
CA LEU A 435 -9.58 -34.38 -28.41
C LEU A 435 -9.38 -35.17 -29.71
N ARG A 436 -10.41 -35.35 -30.54
CA ARG A 436 -10.27 -35.98 -31.87
C ARG A 436 -9.41 -35.17 -32.83
N GLN A 437 -9.37 -33.85 -32.71
CA GLN A 437 -8.49 -32.98 -33.50
C GLN A 437 -7.04 -33.01 -32.99
N LEU A 438 -6.82 -33.21 -31.69
CA LEU A 438 -5.50 -33.26 -31.06
C LEU A 438 -4.86 -34.65 -31.14
N LEU A 439 -5.65 -35.73 -31.11
CA LEU A 439 -5.20 -37.13 -31.13
C LEU A 439 -4.21 -37.48 -32.27
N PRO A 440 -4.41 -37.04 -33.52
CA PRO A 440 -3.45 -37.28 -34.60
C PRO A 440 -2.08 -36.66 -34.35
N ARG A 441 -2.00 -35.55 -33.60
CA ARG A 441 -0.75 -34.83 -33.29
C ARG A 441 0.06 -35.49 -32.17
N HIS A 442 -0.59 -36.23 -31.27
CA HIS A 442 0.03 -36.87 -30.11
C HIS A 442 0.02 -38.42 -30.16
N ARG A 443 -0.32 -39.01 -31.31
CA ARG A 443 -0.53 -40.45 -31.51
C ARG A 443 0.62 -41.34 -31.03
N ARG A 444 1.87 -40.87 -31.08
CA ARG A 444 3.05 -41.63 -30.60
C ARG A 444 3.14 -41.73 -29.07
N SER A 445 2.62 -40.76 -28.32
CA SER A 445 2.64 -40.76 -26.86
C SER A 445 1.46 -41.49 -26.23
N LEU A 446 0.37 -41.69 -26.99
CA LEU A 446 -0.89 -42.23 -26.47
C LEU A 446 -1.16 -43.71 -26.85
N SER A 447 -0.55 -44.22 -27.93
CA SER A 447 -0.83 -45.58 -28.46
C SER A 447 -0.58 -46.71 -27.44
N VAL A 448 0.50 -46.64 -26.66
CA VAL A 448 0.87 -47.71 -25.72
C VAL A 448 -0.11 -47.81 -24.54
N THR A 449 -0.69 -46.68 -24.11
CA THR A 449 -1.64 -46.62 -22.99
C THR A 449 -3.05 -47.01 -23.45
N PHE A 450 -3.43 -46.63 -24.67
CA PHE A 450 -4.76 -46.89 -25.21
C PHE A 450 -4.98 -48.37 -25.58
N ASP A 451 -3.99 -49.01 -26.21
CA ASP A 451 -4.07 -50.43 -26.56
C ASP A 451 -4.11 -51.32 -25.30
N ARG A 452 -3.36 -50.94 -24.24
CA ARG A 452 -3.41 -51.61 -22.92
C ARG A 452 -4.74 -51.41 -22.20
N LEU A 453 -5.41 -50.28 -22.38
CA LEU A 453 -6.73 -50.01 -21.79
C LEU A 453 -7.85 -50.80 -22.47
N ILE A 454 -7.77 -50.95 -23.79
CA ILE A 454 -8.70 -51.79 -24.57
C ILE A 454 -8.52 -53.27 -24.21
N ASP A 455 -7.28 -53.74 -24.08
CA ASP A 455 -7.00 -55.13 -23.70
C ASP A 455 -7.36 -55.45 -22.24
N ALA A 456 -7.30 -54.46 -21.34
CA ALA A 456 -7.60 -54.64 -19.92
C ALA A 456 -9.11 -54.66 -19.59
N TYR A 457 -9.97 -54.16 -20.48
CA TYR A 457 -11.41 -54.05 -20.25
C TYR A 457 -12.21 -54.54 -21.47
N PRO A 458 -12.35 -55.87 -21.67
CA PRO A 458 -12.97 -56.45 -22.87
C PRO A 458 -14.52 -56.41 -22.89
N ASP A 459 -15.18 -55.89 -21.86
CA ASP A 459 -16.64 -55.73 -21.77
C ASP A 459 -17.03 -54.25 -21.62
N PRO A 460 -18.27 -53.83 -21.96
CA PRO A 460 -18.62 -52.42 -22.15
C PRO A 460 -18.71 -51.69 -20.81
N VAL A 461 -17.55 -51.24 -20.32
CA VAL A 461 -17.45 -50.19 -19.32
C VAL A 461 -17.91 -48.89 -19.99
N GLY A 462 -18.83 -48.16 -19.36
CA GLY A 462 -19.37 -46.92 -19.91
C GLY A 462 -18.28 -45.93 -20.30
N GLU A 463 -18.46 -45.23 -21.42
CA GLU A 463 -17.49 -44.28 -22.01
C GLU A 463 -16.92 -43.28 -20.99
N GLU A 464 -17.69 -42.97 -19.94
CA GLU A 464 -17.34 -42.06 -18.85
C GLU A 464 -16.17 -42.57 -17.96
N GLU A 465 -16.10 -43.87 -17.67
CA GLU A 465 -15.04 -44.43 -16.81
C GLU A 465 -13.72 -44.59 -17.59
N LEU A 466 -13.82 -44.93 -18.87
CA LEU A 466 -12.70 -44.92 -19.83
C LEU A 466 -12.13 -43.49 -19.98
N TYR A 467 -13.00 -42.48 -20.00
CA TYR A 467 -12.62 -41.06 -20.03
C TYR A 467 -11.87 -40.61 -18.78
N ARG A 468 -12.36 -41.02 -17.60
CA ARG A 468 -11.79 -40.64 -16.31
C ARG A 468 -10.39 -41.24 -16.11
N VAL A 469 -10.16 -42.44 -16.64
CA VAL A 469 -8.83 -43.09 -16.62
C VAL A 469 -7.89 -42.46 -17.66
N ALA A 470 -8.37 -42.17 -18.87
CA ALA A 470 -7.55 -41.54 -19.91
C ALA A 470 -7.03 -40.15 -19.49
N LEU A 471 -7.85 -39.34 -18.80
CA LEU A 471 -7.47 -38.01 -18.31
C LEU A 471 -6.38 -38.03 -17.23
N LYS A 472 -6.29 -39.09 -16.43
CA LYS A 472 -5.25 -39.24 -15.39
C LYS A 472 -3.85 -39.42 -15.96
N ASP A 473 -3.76 -39.98 -17.17
CA ASP A 473 -2.49 -40.34 -17.81
C ASP A 473 -2.07 -39.34 -18.92
N LEU A 474 -2.84 -38.26 -19.13
CA LEU A 474 -2.43 -37.20 -20.06
C LEU A 474 -1.29 -36.37 -19.46
N SER A 475 -0.25 -36.13 -20.26
CA SER A 475 0.82 -35.22 -19.87
C SER A 475 0.26 -33.81 -19.65
N LYS A 476 0.72 -33.15 -18.59
CA LYS A 476 0.34 -31.77 -18.21
C LYS A 476 0.27 -30.76 -19.39
N PRO A 477 1.19 -30.76 -20.38
CA PRO A 477 1.11 -29.84 -21.52
C PRO A 477 -0.14 -30.01 -22.39
N LEU A 478 -0.66 -31.24 -22.53
CA LEU A 478 -1.86 -31.52 -23.33
C LEU A 478 -3.13 -31.10 -22.59
N ILE A 479 -3.17 -31.26 -21.27
CA ILE A 479 -4.25 -30.74 -20.42
C ILE A 479 -4.31 -29.21 -20.51
N GLU A 480 -3.14 -28.56 -20.50
CA GLU A 480 -3.03 -27.11 -20.65
C GLU A 480 -3.54 -26.62 -22.02
N GLU A 481 -3.17 -27.31 -23.11
CA GLU A 481 -3.62 -26.94 -24.48
C GLU A 481 -5.13 -27.12 -24.65
N ILE A 482 -5.71 -28.18 -24.07
CA ILE A 482 -7.17 -28.41 -24.06
C ILE A 482 -7.88 -27.29 -23.28
N ASN A 483 -7.38 -26.95 -22.10
CA ASN A 483 -7.97 -25.89 -21.27
C ASN A 483 -7.90 -24.52 -21.95
N GLN A 484 -6.78 -24.17 -22.59
CA GLN A 484 -6.65 -22.89 -23.30
C GLN A 484 -7.64 -22.74 -24.47
N ARG A 485 -7.95 -23.83 -25.18
CA ARG A 485 -8.92 -23.82 -26.27
C ARG A 485 -10.37 -23.75 -25.77
N LEU A 486 -10.69 -24.45 -24.69
CA LEU A 486 -12.00 -24.38 -24.04
C LEU A 486 -12.27 -22.98 -23.46
N VAL A 487 -11.25 -22.35 -22.87
CA VAL A 487 -11.34 -20.97 -22.38
C VAL A 487 -11.63 -19.99 -23.53
N LYS A 488 -10.97 -20.14 -24.69
CA LYS A 488 -11.23 -19.33 -25.91
C LYS A 488 -12.65 -19.50 -26.46
N LEU A 489 -13.22 -20.70 -26.36
CA LEU A 489 -14.61 -20.98 -26.75
C LEU A 489 -15.63 -20.30 -25.83
N HIS A 490 -15.29 -20.06 -24.56
CA HIS A 490 -16.16 -19.44 -23.57
C HIS A 490 -15.99 -17.92 -23.42
N THR A 491 -14.82 -17.35 -23.75
CA THR A 491 -14.59 -15.89 -23.66
C THR A 491 -15.38 -15.08 -24.69
N ASN A 492 -15.78 -15.70 -25.82
CA ASN A 492 -16.59 -15.04 -26.86
C ASN A 492 -18.10 -14.96 -26.52
N ARG A 493 -18.52 -15.18 -25.26
CA ARG A 493 -19.93 -15.23 -24.84
C ARG A 493 -20.25 -14.54 -23.51
N LEU A 494 -19.57 -13.46 -23.15
CA LEU A 494 -19.97 -12.62 -22.00
C LEU A 494 -20.96 -11.51 -22.44
N PRO A 495 -22.07 -11.27 -21.71
CA PRO A 495 -23.04 -10.24 -22.09
C PRO A 495 -22.60 -8.84 -21.64
N GLU A 496 -22.78 -7.86 -22.51
CA GLU A 496 -22.70 -6.42 -22.17
C GLU A 496 -23.83 -6.03 -21.21
N PHE A 497 -23.51 -5.30 -20.14
CA PHE A 497 -24.51 -4.68 -19.27
C PHE A 497 -25.28 -3.59 -20.03
N ARG A 498 -26.53 -3.87 -20.41
CA ARG A 498 -27.50 -2.83 -20.80
C ARG A 498 -28.40 -2.51 -19.62
N VAL A 499 -28.45 -1.24 -19.23
CA VAL A 499 -29.41 -0.69 -18.28
C VAL A 499 -30.84 -0.97 -18.78
N ILE A 500 -31.57 -1.87 -18.10
CA ILE A 500 -32.98 -2.10 -18.39
C ILE A 500 -33.78 -0.96 -17.76
N GLN A 501 -34.30 -0.09 -18.62
CA GLN A 501 -35.26 0.95 -18.24
C GLN A 501 -36.59 0.27 -17.87
N VAL A 502 -36.96 0.30 -16.59
CA VAL A 502 -38.25 -0.22 -16.10
C VAL A 502 -39.36 0.72 -16.57
N VAL A 503 -40.04 0.36 -17.67
CA VAL A 503 -41.31 0.97 -18.07
C VAL A 503 -42.44 0.14 -17.46
N THR A 504 -43.19 0.70 -16.51
CA THR A 504 -44.45 0.09 -16.07
C THR A 504 -45.62 0.70 -16.85
N PRO A 505 -46.46 -0.12 -17.51
CA PRO A 505 -47.74 0.33 -18.04
C PRO A 505 -48.72 0.48 -16.88
N ASP A 506 -49.16 1.73 -16.66
CA ASP A 506 -50.44 2.12 -16.09
C ASP A 506 -50.92 1.38 -14.83
N GLN A 507 -50.69 1.98 -13.65
CA GLN A 507 -51.71 2.54 -12.75
C GLN A 507 -50.99 3.17 -11.55
N ARG A 508 -51.36 4.41 -11.18
CA ARG A 508 -50.77 5.14 -10.05
C ARG A 508 -50.91 4.33 -8.76
N PRO A 509 -49.83 4.12 -7.99
CA PRO A 509 -49.98 3.73 -6.60
C PRO A 509 -49.70 4.96 -5.75
N ALA A 510 -50.68 5.34 -4.94
CA ALA A 510 -50.48 6.25 -3.83
C ALA A 510 -49.55 5.54 -2.82
N TRP A 511 -48.25 5.82 -2.89
CA TRP A 511 -47.28 5.32 -1.93
C TRP A 511 -47.19 6.31 -0.77
N ARG A 512 -47.70 5.93 0.40
CA ARG A 512 -47.34 6.54 1.68
C ARG A 512 -46.67 5.48 2.53
N ILE A 513 -45.35 5.55 2.63
CA ILE A 513 -44.57 4.89 3.68
C ILE A 513 -44.06 6.02 4.56
N SER A 514 -44.26 5.91 5.87
CA SER A 514 -43.86 6.97 6.80
C SER A 514 -42.38 6.80 7.15
N ALA A 515 -41.66 7.91 7.38
CA ALA A 515 -40.26 7.90 7.84
C ALA A 515 -40.05 7.14 9.18
N LEU A 516 -41.15 6.79 9.86
CA LEU A 516 -41.16 5.95 11.05
C LEU A 516 -40.76 4.50 10.73
N ASP A 517 -41.08 3.97 9.54
CA ASP A 517 -40.95 2.54 9.22
C ASP A 517 -39.49 2.10 9.00
N ILE A 518 -38.67 2.93 8.33
CA ILE A 518 -37.24 2.66 8.10
C ILE A 518 -36.43 2.86 9.38
N THR A 519 -36.72 3.93 10.13
CA THR A 519 -36.08 4.20 11.43
C THR A 519 -36.40 3.10 12.45
N THR A 520 -37.62 2.56 12.43
CA THR A 520 -38.03 1.42 13.28
C THR A 520 -37.35 0.12 12.87
N LEU A 521 -37.07 -0.07 11.57
CA LEU A 521 -36.32 -1.23 11.06
C LEU A 521 -34.85 -1.21 11.49
N LEU A 522 -34.23 -0.03 11.55
CA LEU A 522 -32.81 0.14 11.92
C LEU A 522 -32.56 0.30 13.43
N SER A 523 -33.59 0.63 14.22
CA SER A 523 -33.46 0.89 15.68
C SER A 523 -33.93 -0.25 16.58
N ARG A 524 -34.60 -1.29 16.06
CA ARG A 524 -34.89 -2.51 16.82
C ARG A 524 -33.73 -3.50 16.66
N THR A 525 -33.26 -4.08 17.76
CA THR A 525 -32.52 -5.36 17.69
C THR A 525 -33.37 -6.35 16.88
N PRO A 526 -32.82 -6.96 15.82
CA PRO A 526 -33.61 -7.56 14.76
C PRO A 526 -34.00 -8.98 15.17
N HIS A 527 -35.23 -9.16 15.65
CA HIS A 527 -35.79 -10.48 15.95
C HIS A 527 -36.58 -11.09 14.79
N ASP A 528 -36.46 -10.56 13.57
CA ASP A 528 -36.97 -11.22 12.37
C ASP A 528 -35.99 -11.18 11.19
N ILE A 529 -34.71 -11.41 11.49
CA ILE A 529 -33.69 -11.67 10.46
C ILE A 529 -34.08 -12.91 9.65
N SER A 530 -34.92 -13.81 10.20
CA SER A 530 -35.49 -15.02 9.57
C SER A 530 -35.99 -14.83 8.15
N ILE A 531 -36.47 -13.64 7.82
CA ILE A 531 -37.16 -13.34 6.57
C ILE A 531 -36.21 -12.78 5.50
N MET A 532 -34.96 -12.43 5.84
CA MET A 532 -33.98 -12.00 4.84
C MET A 532 -33.48 -13.19 4.01
N GLU A 533 -33.29 -12.94 2.72
CA GLU A 533 -32.58 -13.83 1.79
C GLU A 533 -31.30 -14.40 2.44
N PRO A 534 -31.13 -15.74 2.52
CA PRO A 534 -30.04 -16.36 3.29
C PRO A 534 -28.65 -15.88 2.89
N VAL A 535 -28.43 -15.60 1.60
CA VAL A 535 -27.15 -15.11 1.07
C VAL A 535 -26.82 -13.70 1.58
N LEU A 536 -27.81 -12.83 1.67
CA LEU A 536 -27.64 -11.46 2.17
C LEU A 536 -27.36 -11.45 3.67
N ARG A 537 -28.02 -12.35 4.41
CA ARG A 537 -27.77 -12.58 5.84
C ARG A 537 -26.36 -13.10 6.11
N ALA A 538 -25.87 -14.03 5.27
CA ALA A 538 -24.52 -14.56 5.38
C ALA A 538 -23.47 -13.45 5.12
N ALA A 539 -23.66 -12.65 4.07
CA ALA A 539 -22.80 -11.52 3.76
C ALA A 539 -22.71 -10.52 4.92
N TRP A 540 -23.86 -10.17 5.51
CA TRP A 540 -23.91 -9.29 6.66
C TRP A 540 -23.26 -9.90 7.91
N SER A 541 -23.53 -11.18 8.21
CA SER A 541 -22.93 -11.85 9.38
C SER A 541 -21.40 -11.86 9.32
N LEU A 542 -20.82 -12.01 8.12
CA LEU A 542 -19.37 -11.91 7.90
C LEU A 542 -18.85 -10.48 8.09
N TYR A 543 -19.62 -9.46 7.68
CA TYR A 543 -19.27 -8.07 7.95
C TYR A 543 -19.16 -7.79 9.46
N ASP A 544 -20.16 -8.22 10.24
CA ASP A 544 -20.18 -8.00 11.69
C ASP A 544 -19.08 -8.79 12.42
N ALA A 545 -18.65 -9.92 11.86
CA ALA A 545 -17.50 -10.69 12.34
C ALA A 545 -16.14 -10.06 11.98
N GLY A 546 -16.11 -9.00 11.16
CA GLY A 546 -14.89 -8.35 10.69
C GLY A 546 -14.24 -9.00 9.46
N SER A 547 -14.89 -10.01 8.86
CA SER A 547 -14.46 -10.71 7.64
C SER A 547 -14.90 -9.93 6.39
N TYR A 548 -14.31 -8.75 6.17
CA TYR A 548 -14.78 -7.81 5.15
C TYR A 548 -14.58 -8.31 3.71
N THR A 549 -13.52 -9.08 3.43
CA THR A 549 -13.26 -9.64 2.09
C THR A 549 -14.28 -10.70 1.72
N GLU A 550 -14.53 -11.65 2.62
CA GLU A 550 -15.52 -12.72 2.43
C GLU A 550 -16.95 -12.17 2.38
N SER A 551 -17.22 -11.13 3.17
CA SER A 551 -18.48 -10.37 3.09
C SER A 551 -18.65 -9.70 1.71
N LEU A 552 -17.60 -9.06 1.19
CA LEU A 552 -17.62 -8.43 -0.13
C LEU A 552 -17.87 -9.45 -1.26
N ASP A 553 -17.20 -10.60 -1.23
CA ASP A 553 -17.39 -11.67 -2.23
C ASP A 553 -18.84 -12.13 -2.30
N LEU A 554 -19.50 -12.31 -1.15
CA LEU A 554 -20.91 -12.66 -1.10
C LEU A 554 -21.80 -11.53 -1.62
N PHE A 555 -21.52 -10.27 -1.28
CA PHE A 555 -22.27 -9.15 -1.86
C PHE A 555 -22.08 -9.05 -3.38
N LEU A 556 -20.89 -9.33 -3.91
CA LEU A 556 -20.67 -9.37 -5.37
C LEU A 556 -21.47 -10.50 -6.03
N ARG A 557 -21.58 -11.66 -5.39
CA ARG A 557 -22.45 -12.75 -5.84
C ARG A 557 -23.92 -12.33 -5.84
N VAL A 558 -24.40 -11.72 -4.75
CA VAL A 558 -25.77 -11.16 -4.67
C VAL A 558 -26.01 -10.13 -5.77
N ALA A 559 -25.02 -9.28 -6.07
CA ALA A 559 -25.12 -8.31 -7.16
C ALA A 559 -25.26 -9.00 -8.54
N GLY A 560 -24.51 -10.08 -8.77
CA GLY A 560 -24.61 -10.90 -9.97
C GLY A 560 -25.99 -11.53 -10.13
N GLU A 561 -26.50 -12.13 -9.05
CA GLU A 561 -27.83 -12.77 -9.00
C GLU A 561 -28.99 -11.75 -9.12
N ILE A 562 -28.81 -10.52 -8.64
CA ILE A 562 -29.77 -9.43 -8.92
C ILE A 562 -29.72 -9.03 -10.40
N SER A 563 -28.52 -8.94 -10.98
CA SER A 563 -28.33 -8.46 -12.35
C SER A 563 -28.82 -9.45 -13.40
N ASP A 564 -28.70 -10.76 -13.16
CA ASP A 564 -29.22 -11.79 -14.06
C ASP A 564 -30.71 -12.07 -13.85
N GLY A 565 -31.31 -11.45 -12.83
CA GLY A 565 -32.73 -11.58 -12.47
C GLY A 565 -33.06 -12.87 -11.71
N SER A 566 -32.07 -13.63 -11.27
CA SER A 566 -32.26 -14.86 -10.48
C SER A 566 -32.59 -14.59 -9.01
N LEU A 567 -32.24 -13.41 -8.49
CA LEU A 567 -32.52 -12.99 -7.12
C LEU A 567 -33.35 -11.69 -7.09
N HIS A 568 -34.53 -11.78 -6.49
CA HIS A 568 -35.41 -10.64 -6.25
C HIS A 568 -35.36 -10.24 -4.78
N LEU A 569 -34.65 -9.15 -4.49
CA LEU A 569 -34.64 -8.57 -3.15
C LEU A 569 -35.83 -7.62 -2.95
N THR A 570 -36.43 -7.66 -1.76
CA THR A 570 -37.38 -6.63 -1.33
C THR A 570 -36.69 -5.27 -1.22
N ARG A 571 -37.48 -4.18 -1.17
CA ARG A 571 -36.92 -2.81 -0.99
C ARG A 571 -36.06 -2.69 0.26
N SER A 572 -36.46 -3.33 1.36
CA SER A 572 -35.70 -3.32 2.61
C SER A 572 -34.38 -4.08 2.49
N GLU A 573 -34.38 -5.22 1.79
CA GLU A 573 -33.17 -6.01 1.54
C GLU A 573 -32.20 -5.29 0.60
N LEU A 574 -32.70 -4.59 -0.42
CA LEU A 574 -31.84 -3.75 -1.28
C LEU A 574 -31.17 -2.62 -0.50
N ALA A 575 -31.88 -2.00 0.45
CA ALA A 575 -31.30 -0.96 1.30
C ALA A 575 -30.18 -1.53 2.19
N VAL A 576 -30.40 -2.71 2.78
CA VAL A 576 -29.39 -3.41 3.59
C VAL A 576 -28.19 -3.82 2.73
N PHE A 577 -28.44 -4.37 1.54
CA PHE A 577 -27.42 -4.72 0.56
C PHE A 577 -26.52 -3.53 0.24
N PHE A 578 -27.09 -2.43 -0.23
CA PHE A 578 -26.32 -1.26 -0.64
C PHE A 578 -25.56 -0.63 0.53
N TYR A 579 -26.13 -0.64 1.74
CA TYR A 579 -25.48 -0.12 2.95
C TYR A 579 -24.23 -0.92 3.32
N TYR A 580 -24.36 -2.24 3.49
CA TYR A 580 -23.23 -3.08 3.91
C TYR A 580 -22.22 -3.27 2.78
N PHE A 581 -22.65 -3.36 1.53
CA PHE A 581 -21.74 -3.39 0.38
C PHE A 581 -20.85 -2.14 0.34
N SER A 582 -21.43 -0.95 0.49
CA SER A 582 -20.68 0.31 0.53
C SER A 582 -19.71 0.36 1.72
N LYS A 583 -20.12 -0.18 2.87
CA LYS A 583 -19.25 -0.29 4.05
C LYS A 583 -18.11 -1.29 3.88
N CYS A 584 -18.32 -2.42 3.19
CA CYS A 584 -17.24 -3.35 2.84
C CYS A 584 -16.21 -2.66 1.95
N LEU A 585 -16.66 -2.00 0.89
CA LEU A 585 -15.78 -1.25 -0.01
C LEU A 585 -14.98 -0.18 0.75
N LEU A 586 -15.62 0.51 1.70
CA LEU A 586 -14.96 1.50 2.55
C LEU A 586 -13.90 0.85 3.47
N LYS A 587 -14.23 -0.28 4.11
CA LYS A 587 -13.32 -0.99 5.04
C LYS A 587 -12.12 -1.62 4.33
N LEU A 588 -12.29 -1.99 3.06
CA LEU A 588 -11.25 -2.55 2.20
C LEU A 588 -10.48 -1.49 1.38
N ASN A 589 -10.72 -0.20 1.64
CA ASN A 589 -10.11 0.92 0.92
C ASN A 589 -10.32 0.89 -0.61
N MET A 590 -11.43 0.30 -1.08
CA MET A 590 -11.79 0.20 -2.50
C MET A 590 -12.55 1.44 -2.97
N TYR A 591 -11.92 2.61 -2.86
CA TYR A 591 -12.60 3.90 -3.03
C TYR A 591 -13.18 4.15 -4.44
N SER A 592 -12.51 3.69 -5.50
CA SER A 592 -13.03 3.84 -6.87
C SER A 592 -14.34 3.06 -7.06
N ALA A 593 -14.39 1.82 -6.57
CA ALA A 593 -15.60 1.00 -6.63
C ALA A 593 -16.71 1.58 -5.73
N LEU A 594 -16.35 2.15 -4.58
CA LEU A 594 -17.29 2.84 -3.69
C LEU A 594 -17.90 4.07 -4.37
N VAL A 595 -17.09 4.89 -5.05
CA VAL A 595 -17.58 6.04 -5.83
C VAL A 595 -18.54 5.59 -6.93
N SER A 596 -18.18 4.58 -7.72
CA SER A 596 -19.06 4.04 -8.77
C SER A 596 -20.36 3.46 -8.19
N CYS A 597 -20.31 2.79 -7.04
CA CYS A 597 -21.49 2.27 -6.35
C CYS A 597 -22.41 3.42 -5.88
N VAL A 598 -21.83 4.41 -5.20
CA VAL A 598 -22.54 5.57 -4.64
C VAL A 598 -23.18 6.42 -5.72
N GLU A 599 -22.46 6.72 -6.81
CA GLU A 599 -22.95 7.58 -7.90
C GLU A 599 -23.81 6.85 -8.93
N GLY A 600 -23.69 5.52 -9.04
CA GLY A 600 -24.49 4.72 -9.96
C GLY A 600 -25.70 4.09 -9.28
N PRO A 601 -25.66 2.77 -8.98
CA PRO A 601 -26.83 2.02 -8.53
C PRO A 601 -27.37 2.48 -7.18
N TYR A 602 -26.53 2.93 -6.23
CA TYR A 602 -26.98 3.44 -4.95
C TYR A 602 -27.78 4.74 -5.12
N ARG A 603 -27.30 5.68 -5.96
CA ARG A 603 -27.98 6.94 -6.26
C ARG A 603 -29.32 6.72 -6.93
N ALA A 604 -29.38 5.86 -7.94
CA ALA A 604 -30.63 5.52 -8.62
C ALA A 604 -31.66 4.92 -7.63
N PHE A 605 -31.18 4.13 -6.66
CA PHE A 605 -32.01 3.56 -5.60
C PHE A 605 -32.42 4.59 -4.52
N SER A 606 -31.50 5.46 -4.08
CA SER A 606 -31.77 6.47 -3.04
C SER A 606 -32.76 7.53 -3.52
N ASP A 607 -32.61 7.98 -4.77
CA ASP A 607 -33.50 8.96 -5.42
C ASP A 607 -34.96 8.44 -5.52
N ALA A 608 -35.17 7.12 -5.50
CA ALA A 608 -36.49 6.50 -5.64
C ALA A 608 -37.23 6.25 -4.33
N LEU A 609 -36.59 6.31 -3.15
CA LEU A 609 -37.14 5.67 -1.94
C LEU A 609 -37.24 6.53 -0.67
N CYS A 610 -36.25 7.35 -0.26
CA CYS A 610 -36.35 8.08 1.02
C CYS A 610 -35.22 9.12 1.30
N PRO A 611 -35.51 10.27 1.94
CA PRO A 611 -34.50 11.23 2.45
C PRO A 611 -33.45 10.67 3.45
N GLN A 612 -33.75 9.56 4.13
CA GLN A 612 -32.84 8.95 5.11
C GLN A 612 -31.67 8.21 4.45
N LEU A 613 -31.93 7.52 3.34
CA LEU A 613 -30.87 6.88 2.53
C LEU A 613 -29.95 7.91 1.89
N GLU A 614 -30.50 9.08 1.55
CA GLU A 614 -29.71 10.23 1.10
C GLU A 614 -28.76 10.72 2.20
N THR A 615 -29.21 10.76 3.46
CA THR A 615 -28.37 11.16 4.60
C THR A 615 -27.20 10.20 4.82
N GLU A 616 -27.41 8.88 4.68
CA GLU A 616 -26.34 7.88 4.77
C GLU A 616 -25.38 7.94 3.57
N ARG A 617 -25.91 8.16 2.35
CA ARG A 617 -25.09 8.44 1.16
C ARG A 617 -24.17 9.63 1.39
N LEU A 618 -24.66 10.68 2.04
CA LEU A 618 -23.89 11.88 2.40
C LEU A 618 -22.83 11.62 3.46
N GLN A 619 -23.10 10.75 4.44
CA GLN A 619 -22.08 10.36 5.42
C GLN A 619 -20.93 9.60 4.74
N ILE A 620 -21.24 8.69 3.81
CA ILE A 620 -20.25 7.95 3.00
C ILE A 620 -19.46 8.92 2.11
N ALA A 621 -20.13 9.84 1.41
CA ALA A 621 -19.48 10.88 0.62
C ALA A 621 -18.56 11.80 1.45
N GLY A 622 -18.99 12.16 2.67
CA GLY A 622 -18.17 12.93 3.60
C GLY A 622 -16.96 12.16 4.15
N VAL A 623 -17.02 10.82 4.23
CA VAL A 623 -15.85 9.97 4.54
C VAL A 623 -14.90 9.90 3.34
N LEU A 624 -15.42 9.71 2.13
CA LEU A 624 -14.64 9.72 0.89
C LEU A 624 -13.86 11.03 0.71
N TYR A 625 -14.52 12.16 0.99
CA TYR A 625 -13.89 13.48 0.96
C TYR A 625 -12.66 13.56 1.89
N ARG A 626 -12.78 13.09 3.14
CA ARG A 626 -11.70 13.14 4.13
C ARG A 626 -10.51 12.24 3.80
N GLN A 627 -10.73 11.18 3.01
CA GLN A 627 -9.71 10.15 2.75
C GLN A 627 -8.99 10.33 1.41
N GLN A 628 -9.60 10.96 0.41
CA GLN A 628 -9.02 10.98 -0.96
C GLN A 628 -8.75 12.36 -1.55
N GLY A 629 -9.15 13.48 -0.91
CA GLY A 629 -8.90 14.81 -1.51
C GLY A 629 -9.60 15.02 -2.87
N VAL A 630 -10.60 14.20 -3.22
CA VAL A 630 -11.40 14.34 -4.44
C VAL A 630 -12.40 15.47 -4.24
N LEU A 631 -11.89 16.70 -4.34
CA LEU A 631 -12.59 17.93 -3.96
C LEU A 631 -13.85 18.19 -4.79
N THR A 632 -13.86 17.87 -6.09
CA THR A 632 -14.93 18.34 -7.00
C THR A 632 -16.14 17.42 -7.05
N ALA A 633 -15.97 16.11 -7.15
CA ALA A 633 -17.09 15.18 -7.29
C ALA A 633 -17.88 15.00 -5.97
N ALA A 634 -17.17 14.83 -4.86
CA ALA A 634 -17.81 14.71 -3.54
C ALA A 634 -18.54 15.99 -3.13
N GLN A 635 -17.97 17.17 -3.47
CA GLN A 635 -18.59 18.45 -3.19
C GLN A 635 -19.85 18.69 -4.04
N ALA A 636 -19.80 18.38 -5.34
CA ALA A 636 -20.98 18.47 -6.20
C ALA A 636 -22.13 17.55 -5.72
N CYS A 637 -21.79 16.36 -5.21
CA CYS A 637 -22.77 15.44 -4.63
C CYS A 637 -23.38 15.98 -3.33
N LEU A 638 -22.56 16.54 -2.43
CA LEU A 638 -23.00 17.21 -1.20
C LEU A 638 -23.93 18.39 -1.50
N ASP A 639 -23.60 19.21 -2.50
CA ASP A 639 -24.36 20.42 -2.85
C ASP A 639 -25.70 20.09 -3.49
N SER A 640 -25.72 19.10 -4.40
CA SER A 640 -26.96 18.60 -4.98
C SER A 640 -27.89 18.01 -3.93
N ALA A 641 -27.35 17.32 -2.93
CA ALA A 641 -28.13 16.71 -1.87
C ALA A 641 -28.67 17.74 -0.85
N VAL A 642 -27.88 18.77 -0.50
CA VAL A 642 -28.36 19.89 0.32
C VAL A 642 -29.57 20.55 -0.34
N GLU A 643 -29.50 20.80 -1.65
CA GLU A 643 -30.61 21.40 -2.39
C GLU A 643 -31.85 20.50 -2.45
N LYS A 644 -31.68 19.20 -2.70
CA LYS A 644 -32.78 18.22 -2.67
C LYS A 644 -33.44 18.14 -1.29
N LEU A 645 -32.64 18.11 -0.22
CA LEU A 645 -33.14 18.06 1.16
C LEU A 645 -33.82 19.37 1.55
N ARG A 646 -33.37 20.51 1.03
CA ARG A 646 -34.01 21.82 1.22
C ARG A 646 -35.41 21.83 0.60
N LEU A 647 -35.51 21.46 -0.68
CA LEU A 647 -36.80 21.34 -1.38
C LEU A 647 -37.74 20.33 -0.70
N ALA A 648 -37.19 19.22 -0.19
CA ALA A 648 -37.97 18.22 0.54
C ALA A 648 -38.45 18.76 1.90
N ALA A 649 -37.61 19.48 2.65
CA ALA A 649 -37.98 20.08 3.92
C ALA A 649 -39.04 21.17 3.78
N GLU A 650 -38.91 22.01 2.75
CA GLU A 650 -39.87 23.08 2.42
C GLU A 650 -41.22 22.52 1.97
N SER A 651 -41.23 21.43 1.20
CA SER A 651 -42.47 20.84 0.67
C SER A 651 -43.18 19.89 1.64
N ALA A 652 -42.44 19.13 2.45
CA ALA A 652 -43.01 18.08 3.29
C ALA A 652 -43.47 18.57 4.67
N SER A 653 -43.04 19.76 5.13
CA SER A 653 -43.27 20.27 6.50
C SER A 653 -42.98 19.19 7.56
N SER A 654 -41.92 18.41 7.35
CA SER A 654 -41.57 17.28 8.20
C SER A 654 -40.35 17.65 9.05
N PRO A 655 -40.43 17.53 10.39
CA PRO A 655 -39.27 17.76 11.25
C PRO A 655 -38.06 16.90 10.87
N LEU A 656 -38.29 15.66 10.40
CA LEU A 656 -37.20 14.78 9.96
C LEU A 656 -36.47 15.32 8.73
N ALA A 657 -37.16 16.00 7.82
CA ALA A 657 -36.54 16.60 6.65
C ALA A 657 -35.69 17.83 7.04
N TRP A 658 -36.17 18.66 7.96
CA TRP A 658 -35.39 19.77 8.53
C TRP A 658 -34.13 19.27 9.26
N ARG A 659 -34.23 18.16 9.99
CA ARG A 659 -33.07 17.52 10.63
C ARG A 659 -32.05 17.01 9.61
N SER A 660 -32.49 16.29 8.58
CA SER A 660 -31.60 15.79 7.53
C SER A 660 -30.91 16.93 6.76
N LEU A 661 -31.62 18.03 6.50
CA LEU A 661 -31.04 19.23 5.92
C LEU A 661 -29.94 19.83 6.81
N ALA A 662 -30.18 19.95 8.11
CA ALA A 662 -29.19 20.46 9.05
C ALA A 662 -27.90 19.60 9.06
N ASP A 663 -28.03 18.27 9.06
CA ASP A 663 -26.87 17.36 8.99
C ASP A 663 -26.10 17.50 7.67
N ALA A 664 -26.81 17.56 6.53
CA ALA A 664 -26.21 17.71 5.21
C ALA A 664 -25.41 19.02 5.10
N CYS A 665 -25.98 20.14 5.59
CA CYS A 665 -25.32 21.43 5.61
C CYS A 665 -24.05 21.44 6.48
N VAL A 666 -24.07 20.81 7.67
CA VAL A 666 -22.87 20.69 8.52
C VAL A 666 -21.79 19.83 7.87
N LEU A 667 -22.18 18.71 7.26
CA LEU A 667 -21.25 17.83 6.53
C LEU A 667 -20.65 18.51 5.30
N SER A 668 -21.40 19.40 4.65
CA SER A 668 -20.94 20.18 3.49
C SER A 668 -20.05 21.37 3.88
N ALA A 669 -20.25 21.97 5.06
CA ALA A 669 -19.45 23.09 5.55
C ALA A 669 -18.01 22.70 5.95
N HIS A 670 -17.83 21.56 6.62
CA HIS A 670 -16.52 21.10 7.13
C HIS A 670 -15.42 20.99 6.04
N PRO A 671 -15.67 20.30 4.91
CA PRO A 671 -14.81 20.28 3.73
C PRO A 671 -14.28 21.65 3.30
N ARG A 672 -15.19 22.60 3.16
CA ARG A 672 -14.88 23.95 2.71
C ARG A 672 -14.05 24.73 3.72
N LEU A 673 -14.25 24.47 5.02
CA LEU A 673 -13.44 25.06 6.08
C LEU A 673 -12.01 24.50 6.09
N ASP A 674 -11.85 23.19 5.91
CA ASP A 674 -10.52 22.58 5.76
C ASP A 674 -9.79 23.19 4.55
N ALA A 675 -10.47 23.32 3.40
CA ALA A 675 -9.90 23.90 2.19
C ALA A 675 -9.60 25.40 2.32
N ALA A 676 -10.48 26.17 2.97
CA ALA A 676 -10.26 27.59 3.25
C ALA A 676 -9.03 27.82 4.13
N VAL A 677 -8.85 27.02 5.19
CA VAL A 677 -7.66 27.10 6.08
C VAL A 677 -6.39 26.74 5.32
N GLN A 678 -6.41 25.70 4.48
CA GLN A 678 -5.25 25.28 3.69
C GLN A 678 -4.83 26.31 2.63
N SER A 679 -5.77 27.11 2.13
CA SER A 679 -5.51 28.11 1.10
C SER A 679 -4.89 29.42 1.60
N GLY A 680 -4.66 29.59 2.92
CA GLY A 680 -3.80 30.65 3.46
C GLY A 680 -4.17 32.10 3.14
N GLY A 681 -5.46 32.41 2.95
CA GLY A 681 -5.94 33.79 2.68
C GLY A 681 -5.97 34.21 1.20
N HIS A 682 -5.78 33.28 0.27
CA HIS A 682 -6.04 33.55 -1.15
C HIS A 682 -7.54 33.73 -1.44
N LEU A 683 -7.89 34.37 -2.57
CA LEU A 683 -9.28 34.57 -3.03
C LEU A 683 -10.10 33.27 -3.03
N ALA A 684 -9.48 32.12 -3.34
CA ALA A 684 -10.11 30.81 -3.26
C ALA A 684 -10.54 30.45 -1.83
N GLY A 685 -9.76 30.83 -0.81
CA GLY A 685 -10.08 30.66 0.60
C GLY A 685 -11.24 31.51 1.07
N GLU A 686 -11.31 32.77 0.63
CA GLU A 686 -12.44 33.66 0.92
C GLU A 686 -13.76 33.11 0.34
N ILE A 687 -13.71 32.59 -0.89
CA ILE A 687 -14.88 31.99 -1.55
C ILE A 687 -15.33 30.74 -0.77
N MET A 688 -14.41 29.85 -0.45
CA MET A 688 -14.71 28.63 0.31
C MET A 688 -15.23 28.93 1.72
N LEU A 689 -14.69 29.96 2.37
CA LEU A 689 -15.15 30.41 3.69
C LEU A 689 -16.57 30.96 3.63
N ARG A 690 -16.89 31.82 2.65
CA ARG A 690 -18.25 32.34 2.45
C ARG A 690 -19.26 31.23 2.16
N ASP A 691 -18.87 30.25 1.38
CA ASP A 691 -19.71 29.08 1.10
C ASP A 691 -19.94 28.23 2.36
N ALA A 692 -18.90 28.02 3.17
CA ALA A 692 -19.02 27.32 4.45
C ALA A 692 -19.93 28.07 5.44
N GLU A 693 -19.83 29.40 5.50
CA GLU A 693 -20.68 30.27 6.31
C GLU A 693 -22.14 30.20 5.87
N SER A 694 -22.39 30.21 4.56
CA SER A 694 -23.72 30.05 3.99
C SER A 694 -24.33 28.69 4.37
N MET A 695 -23.55 27.60 4.24
CA MET A 695 -23.99 26.25 4.64
C MET A 695 -24.25 26.18 6.15
N HIS A 696 -23.39 26.75 6.98
CA HIS A 696 -23.60 26.76 8.42
C HIS A 696 -24.85 27.57 8.84
N LYS A 697 -25.09 28.72 8.20
CA LYS A 697 -26.30 29.50 8.41
C LYS A 697 -27.55 28.69 8.06
N GLN A 698 -27.55 28.00 6.92
CA GLN A 698 -28.65 27.12 6.52
C GLN A 698 -28.85 25.96 7.50
N ALA A 699 -27.75 25.40 8.05
CA ALA A 699 -27.83 24.37 9.08
C ALA A 699 -28.51 24.89 10.36
N ARG A 700 -28.17 26.11 10.79
CA ARG A 700 -28.75 26.75 11.98
C ARG A 700 -30.24 27.05 11.78
N GLU A 701 -30.62 27.61 10.63
CA GLU A 701 -32.03 27.88 10.30
C GLU A 701 -32.86 26.59 10.23
N ALA A 702 -32.34 25.53 9.60
CA ALA A 702 -32.98 24.23 9.55
C ALA A 702 -33.13 23.61 10.94
N PHE A 703 -32.12 23.80 11.80
CA PHE A 703 -32.15 23.34 13.18
C PHE A 703 -33.16 24.09 14.05
N GLU A 704 -33.21 25.41 13.96
CA GLU A 704 -34.17 26.25 14.68
C GLU A 704 -35.62 25.91 14.30
N ARG A 705 -35.88 25.64 13.02
CA ARG A 705 -37.18 25.15 12.55
C ARG A 705 -37.52 23.78 13.13
N TYR A 706 -36.60 22.82 13.00
CA TYR A 706 -36.76 21.49 13.60
C TYR A 706 -37.05 21.57 15.11
N TRP A 707 -36.34 22.44 15.82
CA TRP A 707 -36.54 22.70 17.23
C TRP A 707 -37.93 23.24 17.53
N SER A 708 -38.32 24.30 16.81
CA SER A 708 -39.62 24.95 17.01
C SER A 708 -40.79 23.99 16.79
N GLU A 709 -40.63 23.03 15.88
CA GLU A 709 -41.66 22.04 15.55
C GLU A 709 -41.69 20.85 16.51
N THR A 710 -40.58 20.49 17.16
CA THR A 710 -40.49 19.27 17.98
C THR A 710 -40.35 19.51 19.48
N GLY A 711 -39.89 20.70 19.88
CA GLY A 711 -39.62 21.05 21.28
C GLY A 711 -38.52 20.19 21.93
N GLN A 712 -37.71 19.45 21.16
CA GLN A 712 -36.71 18.53 21.70
C GLN A 712 -35.27 19.09 21.66
N PRO A 713 -34.64 19.28 22.85
CA PRO A 713 -33.18 19.30 23.03
C PRO A 713 -32.50 18.14 22.36
N THR A 714 -31.79 18.42 21.26
CA THR A 714 -30.94 17.41 20.61
C THR A 714 -29.46 17.74 20.84
N HIS A 715 -28.61 16.73 20.71
CA HIS A 715 -27.14 16.80 20.79
C HIS A 715 -26.46 17.74 19.76
N TYR A 716 -27.23 18.54 19.02
CA TYR A 716 -26.78 19.35 17.89
C TYR A 716 -26.28 20.74 18.27
N GLU A 717 -26.67 21.29 19.42
CA GLU A 717 -26.04 22.51 19.96
C GLU A 717 -24.52 22.36 20.00
N GLY A 718 -24.02 21.17 20.39
CA GLY A 718 -22.58 20.87 20.40
C GLY A 718 -21.94 20.74 19.01
N ARG A 719 -22.69 20.31 17.97
CA ARG A 719 -22.19 20.24 16.59
C ARG A 719 -22.15 21.61 15.93
N LEU A 720 -23.19 22.42 16.15
CA LEU A 720 -23.23 23.81 15.69
C LEU A 720 -22.12 24.62 16.36
N ALA A 721 -21.99 24.54 17.69
CA ALA A 721 -20.90 25.21 18.43
C ALA A 721 -19.50 24.77 17.96
N GLY A 722 -19.30 23.48 17.63
CA GLY A 722 -18.05 23.01 17.06
C GLY A 722 -17.77 23.57 15.65
N THR A 723 -18.83 23.80 14.86
CA THR A 723 -18.71 24.41 13.52
C THR A 723 -18.50 25.92 13.62
N ASP A 724 -19.17 26.60 14.56
CA ASP A 724 -18.95 28.02 14.90
C ASP A 724 -17.49 28.28 15.27
N ALA A 725 -16.94 27.45 16.17
CA ALA A 725 -15.53 27.53 16.55
C ALA A 725 -14.60 27.32 15.35
N TYR A 726 -14.94 26.39 14.44
CA TYR A 726 -14.13 26.16 13.25
C TYR A 726 -14.23 27.32 12.25
N LEU A 727 -15.41 27.90 12.07
CA LEU A 727 -15.61 29.11 11.27
C LEU A 727 -14.82 30.29 11.80
N THR A 728 -14.79 30.49 13.13
CA THR A 728 -13.95 31.53 13.74
C THR A 728 -12.47 31.32 13.43
N VAL A 729 -11.97 30.08 13.50
CA VAL A 729 -10.58 29.75 13.15
C VAL A 729 -10.31 29.99 11.67
N ALA A 730 -11.16 29.48 10.78
CA ALA A 730 -11.00 29.62 9.34
C ALA A 730 -11.06 31.09 8.90
N ARG A 731 -11.99 31.87 9.46
CA ARG A 731 -12.11 33.31 9.24
C ARG A 731 -10.89 34.06 9.75
N SER A 732 -10.35 33.69 10.91
CA SER A 732 -9.10 34.27 11.41
C SER A 732 -7.92 33.97 10.48
N VAL A 733 -7.81 32.74 9.96
CA VAL A 733 -6.74 32.36 9.01
C VAL A 733 -6.87 33.12 7.68
N VAL A 734 -8.09 33.26 7.15
CA VAL A 734 -8.35 33.93 5.87
C VAL A 734 -8.22 35.45 5.98
N ASP A 735 -8.86 36.08 6.96
CA ASP A 735 -8.91 37.54 7.10
C ASP A 735 -7.55 38.16 7.48
N HIS A 736 -6.68 37.40 8.14
CA HIS A 736 -5.49 37.95 8.77
C HIS A 736 -4.17 37.47 8.14
N ALA A 737 -4.22 36.91 6.93
CA ALA A 737 -3.05 36.56 6.14
C ALA A 737 -2.15 37.77 5.75
N GLY A 738 -2.45 39.00 6.23
CA GLY A 738 -1.72 40.22 5.87
C GLY A 738 -1.67 41.40 6.87
N LEU A 739 -1.91 41.26 8.18
CA LEU A 739 -1.86 42.41 9.13
C LEU A 739 -1.08 42.17 10.44
N GLU A 740 -0.70 43.27 11.11
CA GLU A 740 0.19 43.36 12.29
C GLU A 740 -0.39 42.83 13.63
N GLN A 741 0.50 42.65 14.61
CA GLN A 741 0.37 41.87 15.85
C GLN A 741 -0.78 42.26 16.82
N ALA A 742 -1.31 43.48 16.75
CA ALA A 742 -2.31 43.98 17.72
C ALA A 742 -3.73 43.46 17.45
N ASP A 743 -4.10 43.28 16.18
CA ASP A 743 -5.44 42.86 15.76
C ASP A 743 -5.68 41.37 16.06
N TRP A 744 -4.61 40.58 16.04
CA TRP A 744 -4.62 39.15 16.38
C TRP A 744 -4.95 38.86 17.85
N ARG A 745 -4.52 39.71 18.78
CA ARG A 745 -4.80 39.55 20.23
C ARG A 745 -6.30 39.64 20.53
N HIS A 746 -7.05 40.40 19.71
CA HIS A 746 -8.50 40.54 19.86
C HIS A 746 -9.25 39.27 19.44
N ALA A 747 -8.85 38.64 18.35
CA ALA A 747 -9.44 37.39 17.84
C ALA A 747 -9.22 36.21 18.81
N THR A 748 -8.01 36.05 19.38
CA THR A 748 -7.71 35.02 20.38
C THR A 748 -8.53 35.21 21.66
N ALA A 749 -8.74 36.45 22.10
CA ALA A 749 -9.57 36.76 23.27
C ALA A 749 -11.06 36.44 23.04
N GLN A 750 -11.59 36.60 21.82
CA GLN A 750 -12.96 36.20 21.48
C GLN A 750 -13.12 34.68 21.42
N ALA A 751 -12.17 33.96 20.82
CA ALA A 751 -12.17 32.50 20.82
C ALA A 751 -12.17 31.97 22.25
N ARG A 752 -11.30 32.50 23.13
CA ARG A 752 -11.16 32.12 24.55
C ARG A 752 -12.45 32.27 25.37
N ARG A 753 -13.27 33.29 25.11
CA ARG A 753 -14.57 33.47 25.78
C ARG A 753 -15.61 32.39 25.42
N GLY A 754 -15.48 31.76 24.25
CA GLY A 754 -16.30 30.60 23.88
C GLY A 754 -15.91 29.30 24.62
N PHE A 755 -14.82 29.31 25.39
CA PHE A 755 -14.29 28.16 26.14
C PHE A 755 -14.48 28.24 27.65
N GLU A 756 -14.95 29.38 28.18
CA GLU A 756 -15.26 29.48 29.61
C GLU A 756 -16.65 28.86 29.89
N PRO A 757 -16.78 27.98 30.91
CA PRO A 757 -18.06 27.44 31.25
C PRO A 757 -18.93 28.54 31.88
N GLU A 758 -20.01 28.95 31.20
CA GLU A 758 -21.14 29.55 31.91
C GLU A 758 -21.56 28.53 32.98
N SER A 759 -21.41 28.96 34.23
CA SER A 759 -21.66 28.15 35.42
C SER A 759 -23.12 27.69 35.42
N GLU A 760 -23.39 26.48 34.89
CA GLU A 760 -24.46 25.53 35.26
C GLU A 760 -24.78 24.43 34.24
N ARG A 761 -24.09 24.31 33.08
CA ARG A 761 -24.33 23.20 32.13
C ARG A 761 -23.26 22.09 32.20
N LYS A 762 -23.69 20.83 32.35
CA LYS A 762 -22.83 19.64 32.32
C LYS A 762 -22.00 19.58 31.02
N PRO A 763 -20.70 19.27 31.07
CA PRO A 763 -19.87 19.22 29.87
C PRO A 763 -20.24 18.01 29.02
N VAL A 764 -20.66 18.26 27.77
CA VAL A 764 -20.86 17.22 26.76
C VAL A 764 -19.49 16.89 26.14
N GLY A 765 -18.87 15.79 26.57
CA GLY A 765 -17.48 15.42 26.25
C GLY A 765 -17.09 15.21 24.78
N ILE A 766 -18.01 15.40 23.82
CA ILE A 766 -17.72 15.31 22.37
C ILE A 766 -17.26 16.67 21.81
N VAL A 767 -17.66 17.78 22.45
CA VAL A 767 -17.34 19.15 22.02
C VAL A 767 -15.88 19.50 22.32
N SER A 768 -15.32 19.02 23.44
CA SER A 768 -13.94 19.32 23.85
C SER A 768 -12.88 18.67 22.96
N GLY A 769 -13.11 17.44 22.48
CA GLY A 769 -12.15 16.73 21.62
C GLY A 769 -12.02 17.32 20.21
N LYS A 770 -13.10 17.81 19.61
CA LYS A 770 -13.05 18.48 18.30
C LYS A 770 -12.43 19.87 18.39
N ALA A 771 -12.71 20.61 19.47
CA ALA A 771 -12.12 21.92 19.68
C ALA A 771 -10.62 21.83 20.02
N ALA A 772 -10.23 20.82 20.81
CA ALA A 772 -8.83 20.45 21.01
C ALA A 772 -8.11 20.13 19.69
N PHE A 773 -8.77 19.43 18.78
CA PHE A 773 -8.22 19.12 17.45
C PHE A 773 -8.05 20.37 16.57
N ALA A 774 -9.00 21.29 16.57
CA ALA A 774 -8.90 22.57 15.86
C ALA A 774 -7.76 23.45 16.42
N ALA A 775 -7.60 23.46 17.74
CA ALA A 775 -6.51 24.14 18.44
C ALA A 775 -5.13 23.59 18.06
N VAL A 776 -4.97 22.26 17.96
CA VAL A 776 -3.73 21.62 17.51
C VAL A 776 -3.45 21.93 16.03
N LYS A 777 -4.47 21.92 15.16
CA LYS A 777 -4.32 22.33 13.75
C LYS A 777 -3.90 23.79 13.62
N LEU A 778 -4.46 24.69 14.43
CA LEU A 778 -4.08 26.10 14.47
C LEU A 778 -2.63 26.29 14.93
N ALA A 779 -2.21 25.55 15.97
CA ALA A 779 -0.82 25.51 16.41
C ALA A 779 0.13 25.02 15.31
N TRP A 780 -0.25 23.96 14.57
CA TRP A 780 0.52 23.46 13.43
C TRP A 780 0.62 24.46 12.28
N ALA A 781 -0.49 25.12 11.92
CA ALA A 781 -0.51 26.15 10.88
C ALA A 781 0.34 27.37 11.27
N ARG A 782 0.30 27.78 12.55
CA ARG A 782 1.18 28.82 13.10
C ARG A 782 2.66 28.43 13.03
N TRP A 783 2.99 27.15 13.22
CA TRP A 783 4.35 26.62 13.07
C TRP A 783 4.83 26.63 11.61
N GLU A 784 4.01 26.18 10.66
CA GLU A 784 4.34 26.24 9.22
C GLU A 784 4.65 27.68 8.78
N LEU A 785 3.82 28.65 9.21
CA LEU A 785 4.03 30.09 8.95
C LEU A 785 5.29 30.66 9.61
N ALA A 786 5.62 30.19 10.82
CA ALA A 786 6.82 30.62 11.54
C ALA A 786 8.10 30.03 10.92
N ARG A 787 8.04 28.80 10.41
CA ARG A 787 9.17 28.10 9.77
C ARG A 787 9.69 28.84 8.54
N ASP A 788 8.80 29.42 7.74
CA ASP A 788 9.17 30.13 6.51
C ASP A 788 9.72 31.55 6.78
N ARG A 789 9.59 32.07 8.01
CA ARG A 789 10.12 33.37 8.41
C ARG A 789 11.36 33.18 9.29
N SER A 790 12.55 33.31 8.71
CA SER A 790 13.83 33.25 9.44
C SER A 790 13.81 34.15 10.68
N ALA A 791 13.80 33.54 11.87
CA ALA A 791 14.00 34.11 13.20
C ALA A 791 13.55 35.58 13.39
N THR A 792 12.24 35.81 13.49
CA THR A 792 11.68 37.08 13.98
C THR A 792 10.91 36.87 15.27
N SER A 793 10.80 37.92 16.10
CA SER A 793 9.99 37.94 17.34
C SER A 793 8.53 37.54 17.13
N ALA A 794 8.01 37.66 15.90
CA ALA A 794 6.69 37.18 15.50
C ALA A 794 6.59 35.64 15.51
N ALA A 795 7.61 34.93 15.04
CA ALA A 795 7.66 33.46 15.08
C ALA A 795 7.63 32.95 16.54
N GLN A 796 8.39 33.60 17.42
CA GLN A 796 8.42 33.28 18.85
C GLN A 796 7.06 33.53 19.51
N ALA A 797 6.41 34.66 19.22
CA ALA A 797 5.06 34.95 19.74
C ALA A 797 4.02 33.91 19.27
N HIS A 798 4.07 33.47 18.01
CA HIS A 798 3.17 32.45 17.49
C HIS A 798 3.39 31.08 18.15
N LEU A 799 4.65 30.74 18.47
CA LEU A 799 5.01 29.50 19.17
C LEU A 799 4.58 29.53 20.64
N THR A 800 4.81 30.65 21.35
CA THR A 800 4.33 30.82 22.74
C THR A 800 2.81 30.74 22.80
N GLU A 801 2.10 31.35 21.86
CA GLU A 801 0.63 31.29 21.85
C GLU A 801 0.11 29.89 21.48
N ALA A 802 0.80 29.18 20.57
CA ALA A 802 0.52 27.77 20.30
C ALA A 802 0.76 26.89 21.55
N ALA A 803 1.82 27.18 22.32
CA ALA A 803 2.15 26.52 23.58
C ALA A 803 1.01 26.62 24.60
N GLU A 804 0.53 27.84 24.85
CA GLU A 804 -0.54 28.12 25.82
C GLU A 804 -1.84 27.41 25.44
N VAL A 805 -2.16 27.38 24.14
CA VAL A 805 -3.32 26.67 23.60
C VAL A 805 -3.19 25.16 23.82
N LEU A 806 -2.04 24.57 23.47
CA LEU A 806 -1.78 23.15 23.68
C LEU A 806 -1.80 22.79 25.17
N GLN A 807 -1.18 23.60 26.02
CA GLN A 807 -1.14 23.38 27.47
C GLN A 807 -2.56 23.40 28.07
N THR A 808 -3.39 24.37 27.69
CA THR A 808 -4.79 24.45 28.12
C THR A 808 -5.60 23.23 27.67
N VAL A 809 -5.38 22.77 26.44
CA VAL A 809 -6.04 21.60 25.87
C VAL A 809 -5.61 20.31 26.60
N PHE A 810 -4.31 20.15 26.87
CA PHE A 810 -3.75 18.94 27.49
C PHE A 810 -3.90 18.88 29.01
N GLN A 811 -4.10 19.99 29.72
CA GLN A 811 -4.36 19.98 31.16
C GLN A 811 -5.70 19.33 31.52
N GLN A 812 -6.63 19.21 30.57
CA GLN A 812 -7.92 18.54 30.74
C GLN A 812 -7.76 17.00 30.55
N PRO A 813 -7.95 16.16 31.58
CA PRO A 813 -7.67 14.72 31.50
C PRO A 813 -8.42 13.97 30.39
N HIS A 814 -9.63 14.41 30.06
CA HIS A 814 -10.46 13.80 29.03
C HIS A 814 -9.97 14.10 27.60
N ASN A 815 -9.27 15.22 27.38
CA ASN A 815 -8.70 15.56 26.08
C ASN A 815 -7.46 14.70 25.77
N LYS A 816 -6.66 14.33 26.78
CA LYS A 816 -5.49 13.45 26.61
C LYS A 816 -5.88 12.09 26.01
N VAL A 817 -6.97 11.50 26.52
CA VAL A 817 -7.47 10.20 26.07
C VAL A 817 -8.03 10.28 24.64
N GLU A 818 -8.78 11.33 24.32
CA GLU A 818 -9.41 11.47 23.00
C GLU A 818 -8.41 11.86 21.90
N LEU A 819 -7.42 12.71 22.21
CA LEU A 819 -6.31 13.04 21.31
C LEU A 819 -5.43 11.81 21.05
N GLY A 820 -5.12 11.01 22.08
CA GLY A 820 -4.36 9.77 21.90
C GLY A 820 -5.08 8.70 21.05
N ARG A 821 -6.42 8.75 20.97
CA ARG A 821 -7.21 7.84 20.13
C ARG A 821 -7.36 8.31 18.68
N ARG A 822 -7.31 9.62 18.42
CA ARG A 822 -7.64 10.21 17.11
C ARG A 822 -6.46 10.82 16.36
N PHE A 823 -5.40 11.17 17.07
CA PHE A 823 -4.20 11.73 16.47
C PHE A 823 -3.21 10.60 16.20
N GLU A 824 -2.73 10.49 14.96
CA GLU A 824 -1.66 9.54 14.66
C GLU A 824 -0.43 9.89 15.49
N TYR A 825 0.01 8.96 16.34
CA TYR A 825 1.18 9.10 17.20
C TYR A 825 2.41 9.66 16.46
N ARG A 826 2.55 9.32 15.17
CA ARG A 826 3.58 9.83 14.25
C ARG A 826 3.55 11.35 14.08
N LYS A 827 2.38 11.99 14.05
CA LYS A 827 2.25 13.45 13.89
C LYS A 827 2.61 14.23 15.16
N LEU A 828 2.35 13.65 16.34
CA LEU A 828 2.82 14.22 17.60
C LEU A 828 4.35 14.09 17.73
N ILE A 829 4.92 12.96 17.32
CA ILE A 829 6.38 12.80 17.22
C ILE A 829 6.99 13.79 16.24
N ALA A 830 6.36 14.00 15.07
CA ALA A 830 6.83 14.97 14.09
C ALA A 830 6.80 16.39 14.65
N LEU A 831 5.72 16.79 15.35
CA LEU A 831 5.63 18.07 16.03
C LEU A 831 6.74 18.23 17.08
N ARG A 832 6.92 17.22 17.95
CA ARG A 832 7.95 17.23 18.98
C ARG A 832 9.36 17.37 18.40
N ARG A 833 9.72 16.55 17.41
CA ARG A 833 11.02 16.60 16.73
C ARG A 833 11.27 17.92 15.99
N SER A 834 10.21 18.60 15.56
CA SER A 834 10.30 19.93 14.96
C SER A 834 10.50 21.01 16.01
N VAL A 835 9.89 20.89 17.20
CA VAL A 835 10.12 21.81 18.33
C VAL A 835 11.53 21.64 18.89
N GLU A 836 12.00 20.39 19.06
CA GLU A 836 13.37 20.07 19.48
C GLU A 836 14.40 20.64 18.49
N ARG A 837 14.21 20.45 17.18
CA ARG A 837 15.08 21.06 16.15
C ARG A 837 15.04 22.58 16.14
N LEU A 838 13.89 23.18 16.38
CA LEU A 838 13.78 24.64 16.45
C LEU A 838 14.52 25.20 17.67
N GLN A 839 14.52 24.48 18.79
CA GLN A 839 15.33 24.81 19.97
C GLN A 839 16.83 24.70 19.67
N GLU A 840 17.24 23.71 18.87
CA GLU A 840 18.61 23.58 18.38
C GLU A 840 18.99 24.71 17.41
N ASP A 841 18.12 25.03 16.44
CA ASP A 841 18.37 26.01 15.38
C ASP A 841 18.37 27.47 15.90
N LEU A 842 17.55 27.80 16.90
CA LEU A 842 17.45 29.14 17.47
C LEU A 842 18.46 29.40 18.61
N GLY A 843 19.17 28.38 19.08
CA GLY A 843 20.24 28.52 20.06
C GLY A 843 19.79 29.19 21.37
N ALA A 844 20.65 30.06 21.93
CA ALA A 844 20.45 30.70 23.24
C ALA A 844 19.39 31.83 23.25
N ASP A 845 18.85 32.20 22.10
CA ASP A 845 17.95 33.36 21.96
C ASP A 845 16.47 33.03 22.27
N VAL A 846 16.15 31.75 22.50
CA VAL A 846 14.82 31.32 22.96
C VAL A 846 14.92 30.78 24.38
N ASP A 847 14.08 31.29 25.27
CA ASP A 847 13.94 30.81 26.64
C ASP A 847 13.55 29.30 26.62
N PRO A 848 14.45 28.39 27.06
CA PRO A 848 14.18 26.96 27.09
C PRO A 848 12.97 26.62 27.97
N ASP A 849 12.69 27.44 28.99
CA ASP A 849 11.57 27.25 29.91
C ASP A 849 10.21 27.52 29.23
N ALA A 850 10.19 28.23 28.09
CA ALA A 850 8.99 28.47 27.30
C ALA A 850 8.62 27.29 26.38
N LEU A 851 9.60 26.49 25.93
CA LEU A 851 9.39 25.35 25.01
C LEU A 851 9.25 24.02 25.76
N THR A 852 9.87 23.88 26.93
CA THR A 852 9.85 22.65 27.75
C THR A 852 8.44 22.15 28.12
N PRO A 853 7.43 22.99 28.39
CA PRO A 853 6.07 22.52 28.66
C PRO A 853 5.29 22.00 27.42
N ILE A 854 5.78 22.30 26.21
CA ILE A 854 5.18 21.88 24.93
C ILE A 854 5.68 20.49 24.53
N ILE A 855 6.98 20.26 24.75
CA ILE A 855 7.67 18.97 24.56
C ILE A 855 7.14 17.97 25.60
#